data_AF-A0A1G8SHV5-F1
#
_entry.id   AF-A0A1G8SHV5-F1
#
_cell.length_a   1.000
_cell.length_b   1.000
_cell.length_c   1.000
_cell.angle_alpha   90.00
_cell.angle_beta   90.00
_cell.angle_gamma   90.00
#
_symmetry.space_group_name_H-M   'P 1'
#
loop_
_entity.id
_entity.type
_entity.pdbx_description
1 polymer ?
#
loop_
_entity_poly.entity_id
_entity_poly.type
_entity_poly.pdbx_seq_one_letter_code
_entity_poly.pdbx_strand_id
1 'polypeptide(L)'
;MVVTQFPHNIRHIEHCWIPMADGTRLAARIWMPEGADSMPVPAIFEYIPYRKRDGVRLRDESMHPYFAGHGYASVRVDIRGSGDSEGVLTDEYLQQELDDGVTIIEWLASQPWCDGNVGVIGISWGGFNGLQIAAMQPPQLKAVISACSTDDRYADDVHYMGGCLLGDNLSWASTMFAYNSLPPDPDIVGDNWREMWFERLKGSGLWLDTWLQHQHRDEYWQHGSICEDFSLVQTPVMAVSGWADGYSNAVFRLLSNLSGPRLGLIGPWSHKYPHIGVPGPAIGFLQECLRWWDKWLKGIETGIMNEPMLRAWMLDSMPPSTFYHQRYGHWVSEPSWPSPNIVNQSLKLDNHHLVEEGTTVQPQALCLQSPLSNGLFAGKWCSYSATPDLPHDQREEEGGALVFTTEPLEAPLEILGAPVVELEVAADKPGAMVAVRLSDVHPDNKSARVTYGLLNLTHRDSHAQPQPLQPGQHYRVQVKLNDVAQIFPAGHRIRIAISSSYFPLAWPPCESTKLTIFTGHSRLLLPTRTPRKETLHFAPVEASASGPKQQLIEGHHNWRVIRELDKDRSTLEVINDNGTYRLEEIDLIVNRQANEWYSYQCDDFQSPRGKTLWRWGFRRGDWSVETVTRTLLSCDQGYFYLHAELDAYEGGVRVYSHNWNLRIKRNLV
;
A
#
# COMPACT_ATOMS: atom_id res chain seq x y z
N MET A 1 -9.94 21.05 9.86
CA MET A 1 -9.85 22.50 10.12
C MET A 1 -8.39 22.88 10.12
N VAL A 2 -8.04 23.93 9.37
CA VAL A 2 -6.67 24.45 9.35
C VAL A 2 -6.46 25.28 10.61
N VAL A 3 -5.42 24.97 11.38
CA VAL A 3 -5.03 25.69 12.60
C VAL A 3 -3.90 26.65 12.25
N THR A 4 -4.06 27.92 12.64
CA THR A 4 -3.10 29.01 12.35
C THR A 4 -2.48 29.61 13.61
N GLN A 5 -2.91 29.17 14.80
CA GLN A 5 -2.37 29.59 16.09
C GLN A 5 -2.02 28.35 16.89
N PHE A 6 -0.79 28.28 17.39
CA PHE A 6 -0.27 27.15 18.14
C PHE A 6 0.17 27.59 19.55
N PRO A 7 0.24 26.67 20.53
CA PRO A 7 0.80 26.95 21.84
C PRO A 7 2.23 27.49 21.81
N HIS A 8 3.03 27.08 20.81
CA HIS A 8 4.40 27.55 20.60
C HIS A 8 4.54 28.21 19.23
N ASN A 9 5.29 29.33 19.17
CA ASN A 9 5.83 29.82 17.91
C ASN A 9 6.82 28.81 17.33
N ILE A 10 6.92 28.75 16.00
CA ILE A 10 7.70 27.75 15.29
C ILE A 10 8.85 28.42 14.54
N ARG A 11 10.07 27.93 14.76
CA ARG A 11 11.22 28.17 13.89
C ARG A 11 11.28 27.09 12.81
N HIS A 12 11.42 27.50 11.56
CA HIS A 12 11.53 26.62 10.41
C HIS A 12 12.93 26.72 9.79
N ILE A 13 13.58 25.55 9.64
CA ILE A 13 14.85 25.38 8.95
C ILE A 13 14.58 24.64 7.64
N GLU A 14 14.57 25.39 6.53
CA GLU A 14 14.25 24.88 5.19
C GLU A 14 15.21 23.74 4.75
N HIS A 15 16.48 23.85 5.15
CA HIS A 15 17.49 22.87 4.81
C HIS A 15 18.56 22.73 5.90
N CYS A 16 18.89 21.48 6.22
CA CYS A 16 19.95 21.09 7.14
C CYS A 16 20.66 19.85 6.59
N TRP A 17 21.99 19.81 6.68
CA TRP A 17 22.79 18.63 6.34
C TRP A 17 23.01 17.77 7.58
N ILE A 18 22.68 16.49 7.48
CA ILE A 18 23.02 15.47 8.46
C ILE A 18 24.24 14.71 7.92
N PRO A 19 25.44 14.85 8.53
CA PRO A 19 26.63 14.13 8.10
C PRO A 19 26.57 12.67 8.55
N MET A 20 26.77 11.74 7.61
CA MET A 20 26.93 10.31 7.87
C MET A 20 28.41 9.98 8.12
N ALA A 21 28.67 8.84 8.76
CA ALA A 21 30.02 8.41 9.13
C ALA A 21 30.94 8.20 7.91
N ASP A 22 30.38 7.87 6.75
CA ASP A 22 31.10 7.67 5.48
C ASP A 22 31.38 8.98 4.72
N GLY A 23 30.97 10.13 5.26
CA GLY A 23 31.12 11.45 4.65
C GLY A 23 29.94 11.87 3.77
N THR A 24 28.97 10.99 3.52
CA THR A 24 27.73 11.32 2.79
C THR A 24 26.88 12.28 3.62
N ARG A 25 26.21 13.22 2.96
CA ARG A 25 25.31 14.17 3.62
C ARG A 25 23.86 13.91 3.20
N LEU A 26 23.01 13.77 4.21
CA LEU A 26 21.57 13.63 4.01
C LEU A 26 20.86 14.95 4.26
N ALA A 27 19.88 15.27 3.43
CA ALA A 27 19.16 16.52 3.44
C ALA A 27 17.92 16.42 4.35
N ALA A 28 17.81 17.35 5.31
CA ALA A 28 16.70 17.44 6.23
C ALA A 28 15.98 18.79 6.16
N ARG A 29 14.70 18.81 6.50
CA ARG A 29 13.88 20.00 6.78
C ARG A 29 13.35 19.87 8.20
N ILE A 30 13.42 20.94 8.99
CA ILE A 30 13.15 20.88 10.43
C ILE A 30 12.20 22.00 10.84
N TRP A 31 11.20 21.64 11.64
CA TRP A 31 10.30 22.56 12.33
C TRP A 31 10.39 22.31 13.82
N MET A 32 10.57 23.35 14.63
CA MET A 32 10.68 23.20 16.08
C MET A 32 10.18 24.45 16.82
N PRO A 33 9.80 24.36 18.10
CA PRO A 33 9.48 25.51 18.93
C PRO A 33 10.62 26.54 18.95
N GLU A 34 10.26 27.82 18.92
CA GLU A 34 11.19 28.88 19.30
C GLU A 34 11.66 28.67 20.75
N GLY A 35 12.97 28.70 20.99
CA GLY A 35 13.56 28.48 22.31
C GLY A 35 13.94 27.02 22.62
N ALA A 36 13.77 26.09 21.67
CA ALA A 36 14.18 24.69 21.84
C ALA A 36 15.67 24.52 22.22
N ASP A 37 16.54 25.44 21.80
CA ASP A 37 17.97 25.43 22.16
C ASP A 37 18.21 25.64 23.68
N SER A 38 17.27 26.30 24.38
CA SER A 38 17.33 26.54 25.83
C SER A 38 16.45 25.57 26.63
N MET A 39 15.37 25.09 26.01
CA MET A 39 14.45 24.09 26.56
C MET A 39 14.28 22.97 25.54
N PRO A 40 15.19 21.98 25.54
CA PRO A 40 15.18 20.89 24.57
C PRO A 40 13.86 20.13 24.57
N VAL A 41 13.44 19.68 23.39
CA VAL A 41 12.17 18.98 23.16
C VAL A 41 12.41 17.62 22.49
N PRO A 42 11.49 16.65 22.61
CA PRO A 42 11.61 15.40 21.88
C PRO A 42 11.50 15.62 20.36
N ALA A 43 12.18 14.76 19.60
CA ALA A 43 12.15 14.77 18.15
C ALA A 43 11.15 13.76 17.59
N ILE A 44 10.48 14.12 16.49
CA ILE A 44 9.66 13.22 15.67
C ILE A 44 10.24 13.27 14.26
N PHE A 45 10.62 12.14 13.69
CA PHE A 45 11.16 12.13 12.33
C PHE A 45 10.43 11.19 11.37
N GLU A 46 10.40 11.60 10.09
CA GLU A 46 9.96 10.82 8.93
C GLU A 46 11.13 10.74 7.92
N TYR A 47 11.39 9.53 7.42
CA TYR A 47 12.56 9.19 6.59
C TYR A 47 12.10 8.38 5.37
N ILE A 48 12.06 9.01 4.18
CA ILE A 48 11.43 8.46 2.96
C ILE A 48 12.07 9.01 1.67
N PRO A 49 11.94 8.32 0.52
CA PRO A 49 12.55 8.76 -0.76
C PRO A 49 11.76 9.82 -1.52
N TYR A 50 10.64 10.32 -0.98
CA TYR A 50 9.64 11.07 -1.74
C TYR A 50 9.87 12.59 -1.83
N ARG A 51 11.12 13.05 -1.66
CA ARG A 51 11.59 14.43 -1.89
C ARG A 51 10.93 15.48 -1.00
N LYS A 52 11.62 15.91 0.07
CA LYS A 52 11.13 16.88 1.08
C LYS A 52 10.86 18.28 0.50
N ARG A 53 11.60 18.64 -0.56
CA ARG A 53 11.60 19.98 -1.14
C ARG A 53 10.47 20.19 -2.13
N ASP A 54 10.05 19.13 -2.82
CA ASP A 54 9.02 19.19 -3.86
C ASP A 54 7.92 18.12 -3.65
N GLY A 55 8.22 16.85 -3.86
CA GLY A 55 7.25 15.75 -3.97
C GLY A 55 6.24 15.66 -2.83
N VAL A 56 6.72 15.70 -1.57
CA VAL A 56 5.85 15.66 -0.38
C VAL A 56 5.74 16.98 0.36
N ARG A 57 6.33 18.08 -0.16
CA ARG A 57 6.42 19.38 0.52
C ARG A 57 5.10 19.84 1.14
N LEU A 58 4.04 19.85 0.33
CA LEU A 58 2.72 20.34 0.73
C LEU A 58 2.06 19.46 1.81
N ARG A 59 2.27 18.14 1.76
CA ARG A 59 1.80 17.20 2.78
C ARG A 59 2.55 17.47 4.09
N ASP A 60 3.87 17.60 4.01
CA ASP A 60 4.74 17.78 5.16
C ASP A 60 4.38 19.06 5.94
N GLU A 61 4.08 20.15 5.22
CA GLU A 61 3.64 21.43 5.79
C GLU A 61 2.29 21.36 6.51
N SER A 62 1.44 20.41 6.15
CA SER A 62 0.16 20.21 6.86
C SER A 62 0.32 19.49 8.20
N MET A 63 1.45 18.82 8.44
CA MET A 63 1.66 17.92 9.57
C MET A 63 2.82 18.33 10.49
N HIS A 64 4.02 18.53 9.96
CA HIS A 64 5.22 18.79 10.79
C HIS A 64 5.13 20.10 11.58
N PRO A 65 4.63 21.22 11.02
CA PRO A 65 4.39 22.43 11.81
C PRO A 65 3.37 22.22 12.92
N TYR A 66 2.39 21.32 12.74
CA TYR A 66 1.39 21.03 13.77
C TYR A 66 2.06 20.39 14.99
N PHE A 67 2.93 19.40 14.79
CA PHE A 67 3.70 18.81 15.88
C PHE A 67 4.66 19.83 16.51
N ALA A 68 5.33 20.64 15.69
CA ALA A 68 6.23 21.68 16.20
C ALA A 68 5.52 22.71 17.09
N GLY A 69 4.33 23.15 16.67
CA GLY A 69 3.49 24.05 17.45
C GLY A 69 3.05 23.48 18.82
N HIS A 70 3.13 22.16 19.00
CA HIS A 70 2.76 21.44 20.23
C HIS A 70 3.98 20.89 21.00
N GLY A 71 5.16 21.49 20.78
CA GLY A 71 6.34 21.24 21.62
C GLY A 71 7.17 20.02 21.20
N TYR A 72 7.35 19.81 19.90
CA TYR A 72 8.19 18.76 19.32
C TYR A 72 9.15 19.31 18.27
N ALA A 73 10.35 18.76 18.13
CA ALA A 73 11.17 19.01 16.95
C ALA A 73 10.74 18.01 15.86
N SER A 74 10.05 18.48 14.82
CA SER A 74 9.59 17.62 13.72
C SER A 74 10.56 17.69 12.54
N VAL A 75 11.04 16.54 12.08
CA VAL A 75 12.15 16.43 11.12
C VAL A 75 11.75 15.56 9.94
N ARG A 76 11.96 16.06 8.73
CA ARG A 76 11.77 15.31 7.49
C ARG A 76 13.13 15.13 6.81
N VAL A 77 13.57 13.90 6.61
CA VAL A 77 14.88 13.57 6.01
C VAL A 77 14.72 12.81 4.70
N ASP A 78 15.27 13.30 3.59
CA ASP A 78 15.36 12.55 2.33
C ASP A 78 16.38 11.42 2.48
N ILE A 79 16.00 10.19 2.13
CA ILE A 79 16.92 9.06 2.22
C ILE A 79 18.08 9.20 1.24
N ARG A 80 19.17 8.49 1.51
CA ARG A 80 20.35 8.44 0.63
C ARG A 80 19.96 8.21 -0.82
N GLY A 81 20.49 9.03 -1.72
CA GLY A 81 20.22 8.97 -3.15
C GLY A 81 18.87 9.49 -3.62
N SER A 82 18.06 10.06 -2.72
CA SER A 82 16.76 10.66 -3.04
C SER A 82 16.74 12.16 -2.75
N GLY A 83 15.85 12.90 -3.41
CA GLY A 83 15.67 14.34 -3.20
C GLY A 83 17.00 15.09 -3.28
N ASP A 84 17.32 15.84 -2.23
CA ASP A 84 18.56 16.62 -2.13
C ASP A 84 19.71 15.87 -1.43
N SER A 85 19.49 14.64 -0.95
CA SER A 85 20.52 13.83 -0.28
C SER A 85 21.55 13.27 -1.24
N GLU A 86 22.79 13.14 -0.80
CA GLU A 86 23.87 12.53 -1.58
C GLU A 86 23.70 11.01 -1.76
N GLY A 87 24.45 10.44 -2.71
CA GLY A 87 24.48 9.01 -3.00
C GLY A 87 23.47 8.53 -4.06
N VAL A 88 23.23 7.22 -4.07
CA VAL A 88 22.36 6.51 -5.01
C VAL A 88 21.49 5.52 -4.25
N LEU A 89 20.21 5.46 -4.59
CA LEU A 89 19.26 4.48 -4.07
C LEU A 89 19.10 3.35 -5.09
N THR A 90 19.49 2.13 -4.72
CA THR A 90 19.56 0.99 -5.65
C THR A 90 18.46 -0.05 -5.46
N ASP A 91 17.70 0.04 -4.36
CA ASP A 91 16.53 -0.80 -4.09
C ASP A 91 15.74 -0.24 -2.90
N GLU A 92 14.70 -0.95 -2.49
CA GLU A 92 13.89 -0.65 -1.31
C GLU A 92 14.38 -1.35 -0.02
N TYR A 93 14.38 -0.56 1.08
CA TYR A 93 14.66 -1.01 2.45
C TYR A 93 16.03 -1.68 2.61
N LEU A 94 17.05 -1.14 1.94
CA LEU A 94 18.43 -1.63 2.01
C LEU A 94 18.96 -1.57 3.44
N GLN A 95 19.88 -2.47 3.82
CA GLN A 95 20.54 -2.38 5.13
C GLN A 95 21.17 -1.00 5.37
N GLN A 96 21.79 -0.40 4.34
CA GLN A 96 22.34 0.95 4.42
C GLN A 96 21.29 2.01 4.75
N GLU A 97 20.06 1.88 4.25
CA GLU A 97 18.96 2.78 4.59
C GLU A 97 18.63 2.67 6.10
N LEU A 98 18.58 1.44 6.61
CA LEU A 98 18.28 1.20 8.03
C LEU A 98 19.40 1.69 8.96
N ASP A 99 20.66 1.45 8.58
CA ASP A 99 21.84 1.92 9.30
C ASP A 99 21.91 3.47 9.32
N ASP A 100 21.60 4.11 8.20
CA ASP A 100 21.46 5.57 8.11
C ASP A 100 20.34 6.06 9.04
N GLY A 101 19.19 5.36 9.07
CA GLY A 101 18.06 5.66 9.96
C GLY A 101 18.43 5.62 11.45
N VAL A 102 19.17 4.59 11.88
CA VAL A 102 19.71 4.50 13.25
C VAL A 102 20.69 5.64 13.53
N THR A 103 21.59 5.94 12.59
CA THR A 103 22.56 7.04 12.71
C THR A 103 21.87 8.39 12.83
N ILE A 104 20.79 8.62 12.08
CA ILE A 104 19.98 9.84 12.17
C ILE A 104 19.32 9.95 13.54
N ILE A 105 18.77 8.86 14.09
CA ILE A 105 18.19 8.85 15.45
C ILE A 105 19.23 9.28 16.50
N GLU A 106 20.45 8.74 16.42
CA GLU A 106 21.55 9.11 17.32
C GLU A 106 21.95 10.58 17.13
N TRP A 107 22.05 11.04 15.87
CA TRP A 107 22.37 12.42 15.56
C TRP A 107 21.30 13.38 16.13
N LEU A 108 20.01 13.09 15.93
CA LEU A 108 18.89 13.88 16.44
C LEU A 108 18.96 14.00 17.96
N ALA A 109 19.12 12.88 18.65
CA ALA A 109 19.19 12.83 20.11
C ALA A 109 20.40 13.57 20.69
N SER A 110 21.46 13.78 19.90
CA SER A 110 22.65 14.53 20.30
C SER A 110 22.55 16.04 20.08
N GLN A 111 21.52 16.52 19.37
CA GLN A 111 21.37 17.95 19.09
C GLN A 111 21.00 18.75 20.35
N PRO A 112 21.49 19.98 20.52
CA PRO A 112 21.24 20.79 21.71
C PRO A 112 19.76 21.14 21.92
N TRP A 113 18.94 21.08 20.87
CA TRP A 113 17.51 21.32 20.93
C TRP A 113 16.69 20.05 21.16
N CYS A 114 17.31 18.86 21.19
CA CYS A 114 16.64 17.60 21.44
C CYS A 114 16.84 17.14 22.90
N ASP A 115 15.80 16.62 23.54
CA ASP A 115 15.87 16.09 24.91
C ASP A 115 16.41 14.64 24.99
N GLY A 116 16.78 14.06 23.84
CA GLY A 116 17.28 12.71 23.70
C GLY A 116 16.21 11.66 23.37
N ASN A 117 14.93 12.01 23.37
CA ASN A 117 13.84 11.10 22.99
C ASN A 117 13.42 11.33 21.53
N VAL A 118 13.34 10.24 20.76
CA VAL A 118 12.99 10.27 19.34
C VAL A 118 11.79 9.35 19.08
N GLY A 119 10.84 9.83 18.28
CA GLY A 119 9.76 9.04 17.71
C GLY A 119 9.86 8.96 16.18
N VAL A 120 9.40 7.85 15.61
CA VAL A 120 9.29 7.67 14.15
C VAL A 120 7.82 7.69 13.74
N ILE A 121 7.51 8.45 12.70
CA ILE A 121 6.23 8.34 12.01
C ILE A 121 6.46 8.23 10.51
N GLY A 122 5.66 7.39 9.86
CA GLY A 122 5.65 7.33 8.42
C GLY A 122 4.44 6.59 7.87
N ILE A 123 4.15 6.89 6.60
CA ILE A 123 3.15 6.18 5.79
C ILE A 123 3.86 5.44 4.67
N SER A 124 3.36 4.25 4.31
CA SER A 124 3.99 3.45 3.25
C SER A 124 5.42 3.13 3.68
N TRP A 125 6.39 3.32 2.80
CA TRP A 125 7.83 3.29 3.07
C TRP A 125 8.26 3.75 4.47
N GLY A 126 7.79 4.91 4.94
CA GLY A 126 8.16 5.42 6.26
C GLY A 126 7.57 4.61 7.44
N GLY A 127 6.45 3.93 7.21
CA GLY A 127 5.90 2.96 8.16
C GLY A 127 6.72 1.66 8.16
N PHE A 128 7.08 1.15 6.98
CA PHE A 128 7.92 -0.06 6.86
C PHE A 128 9.28 0.14 7.53
N ASN A 129 10.03 1.17 7.13
CA ASN A 129 11.34 1.41 7.69
C ASN A 129 11.28 1.84 9.17
N GLY A 130 10.18 2.46 9.61
CA GLY A 130 9.95 2.74 11.02
C GLY A 130 9.88 1.47 11.88
N LEU A 131 9.21 0.42 11.40
CA LEU A 131 9.19 -0.89 12.06
C LEU A 131 10.55 -1.59 11.98
N GLN A 132 11.22 -1.52 10.82
CA GLN A 132 12.53 -2.16 10.60
C GLN A 132 13.62 -1.52 11.48
N ILE A 133 13.65 -0.19 11.58
CA ILE A 133 14.54 0.53 12.50
C ILE A 133 14.19 0.21 13.96
N ALA A 134 12.91 0.07 14.31
CA ALA A 134 12.53 -0.34 15.66
C ALA A 134 13.02 -1.75 16.01
N ALA A 135 13.09 -2.67 15.04
CA ALA A 135 13.67 -3.99 15.22
C ALA A 135 15.20 -3.95 15.49
N MET A 136 15.89 -2.89 15.06
CA MET A 136 17.30 -2.65 15.38
C MET A 136 17.53 -2.06 16.79
N GLN A 137 16.45 -1.74 17.51
CA GLN A 137 16.44 -1.30 18.91
C GLN A 137 17.38 -0.12 19.26
N PRO A 138 17.41 0.99 18.48
CA PRO A 138 18.16 2.17 18.88
C PRO A 138 17.61 2.72 20.21
N PRO A 139 18.45 2.91 21.24
CA PRO A 139 17.97 3.20 22.60
C PRO A 139 17.25 4.55 22.73
N GLN A 140 17.45 5.48 21.79
CA GLN A 140 16.81 6.79 21.76
C GLN A 140 15.40 6.74 21.14
N LEU A 141 15.06 5.68 20.40
CA LEU A 141 13.74 5.50 19.82
C LEU A 141 12.74 5.02 20.87
N LYS A 142 11.72 5.84 21.14
CA LYS A 142 10.75 5.59 22.22
C LYS A 142 9.35 5.21 21.76
N ALA A 143 8.99 5.50 20.51
CA ALA A 143 7.70 5.14 19.93
C ALA A 143 7.70 5.18 18.40
N VAL A 144 6.85 4.36 17.79
CA VAL A 144 6.60 4.34 16.34
C VAL A 144 5.11 4.51 16.06
N ILE A 145 4.78 5.32 15.04
CA ILE A 145 3.49 5.31 14.36
C ILE A 145 3.72 4.79 12.94
N SER A 146 3.23 3.59 12.66
CA SER A 146 3.38 2.91 11.38
C SER A 146 2.06 2.95 10.62
N ALA A 147 1.98 3.78 9.58
CA ALA A 147 0.76 3.94 8.77
C ALA A 147 0.89 3.23 7.41
N CYS A 148 -0.17 2.53 6.99
CA CYS A 148 -0.30 1.88 5.67
C CYS A 148 0.97 1.14 5.24
N SER A 149 1.45 0.22 6.09
CA SER A 149 2.70 -0.51 5.92
C SER A 149 2.50 -2.01 6.15
N THR A 150 3.38 -2.87 5.62
CA THR A 150 3.35 -4.31 5.91
C THR A 150 4.50 -4.78 6.81
N ASP A 151 4.25 -5.86 7.53
CA ASP A 151 5.23 -6.70 8.24
C ASP A 151 5.78 -7.84 7.35
N ASP A 152 5.21 -8.07 6.17
CA ASP A 152 5.56 -9.16 5.25
C ASP A 152 5.71 -8.63 3.81
N ARG A 153 6.96 -8.43 3.37
CA ARG A 153 7.29 -7.87 2.05
C ARG A 153 7.02 -8.80 0.87
N TYR A 154 6.72 -10.08 1.10
CA TYR A 154 6.39 -11.01 0.03
C TYR A 154 4.88 -11.21 -0.07
N ALA A 155 4.24 -11.71 0.98
CA ALA A 155 2.88 -12.24 0.84
C ALA A 155 1.77 -11.17 0.91
N ASP A 156 2.12 -9.94 1.32
CA ASP A 156 1.17 -8.85 1.56
C ASP A 156 1.82 -7.49 1.27
N ASP A 157 2.38 -7.37 0.07
CA ASP A 157 3.01 -6.15 -0.45
C ASP A 157 2.67 -5.97 -1.94
N VAL A 158 3.07 -4.85 -2.55
CA VAL A 158 2.84 -4.53 -3.98
C VAL A 158 3.39 -5.59 -4.95
N HIS A 159 4.28 -6.47 -4.48
CA HIS A 159 4.95 -7.48 -5.29
C HIS A 159 4.10 -8.74 -5.48
N TYR A 160 3.71 -9.38 -4.39
CA TYR A 160 3.01 -10.67 -4.41
C TYR A 160 1.85 -10.71 -3.41
N MET A 161 0.83 -11.48 -3.76
CA MET A 161 -0.27 -11.83 -2.85
C MET A 161 -0.61 -13.31 -3.04
N GLY A 162 -0.46 -14.10 -1.98
CA GLY A 162 -0.69 -15.55 -2.05
C GLY A 162 0.19 -16.27 -3.10
N GLY A 163 1.38 -15.74 -3.39
CA GLY A 163 2.28 -16.26 -4.43
C GLY A 163 1.89 -15.87 -5.87
N CYS A 164 0.86 -15.03 -6.07
CA CYS A 164 0.55 -14.44 -7.37
C CYS A 164 1.32 -13.12 -7.53
N LEU A 165 1.96 -12.92 -8.69
CA LEU A 165 2.60 -11.65 -9.05
C LEU A 165 1.53 -10.58 -9.26
N LEU A 166 1.57 -9.49 -8.50
CA LEU A 166 0.61 -8.38 -8.64
C LEU A 166 1.00 -7.45 -9.80
N GLY A 167 -0.01 -6.85 -10.44
CA GLY A 167 0.21 -5.79 -11.42
C GLY A 167 0.82 -4.53 -10.81
N ASP A 168 0.58 -4.29 -9.52
CA ASP A 168 1.16 -3.19 -8.78
C ASP A 168 2.70 -3.31 -8.67
N ASN A 169 3.29 -4.50 -8.85
CA ASN A 169 4.75 -4.67 -8.94
C ASN A 169 5.34 -3.83 -10.09
N LEU A 170 4.71 -3.86 -11.27
CA LEU A 170 5.11 -3.04 -12.43
C LEU A 170 4.82 -1.56 -12.18
N SER A 171 3.64 -1.24 -11.64
CA SER A 171 3.22 0.16 -11.39
C SER A 171 4.15 0.85 -10.37
N TRP A 172 4.47 0.15 -9.28
CA TRP A 172 5.36 0.65 -8.23
C TRP A 172 6.81 0.75 -8.72
N ALA A 173 7.34 -0.27 -9.38
CA ALA A 173 8.69 -0.22 -9.94
C ALA A 173 8.85 0.96 -10.90
N SER A 174 7.83 1.23 -11.72
CA SER A 174 7.83 2.35 -12.67
C SER A 174 7.76 3.71 -11.96
N THR A 175 7.02 3.80 -10.85
CA THR A 175 6.98 4.99 -10.00
C THR A 175 8.37 5.30 -9.43
N MET A 176 9.04 4.30 -8.85
CA MET A 176 10.39 4.47 -8.30
C MET A 176 11.44 4.72 -9.39
N PHE A 177 11.30 4.08 -10.56
CA PHE A 177 12.16 4.35 -11.70
C PHE A 177 12.08 5.81 -12.16
N ALA A 178 10.88 6.41 -12.14
CA ALA A 178 10.71 7.83 -12.39
C ALA A 178 11.32 8.69 -11.27
N TYR A 179 11.03 8.43 -10.00
CA TYR A 179 11.57 9.19 -8.86
C TYR A 179 13.11 9.19 -8.81
N ASN A 180 13.73 8.03 -8.98
CA ASN A 180 15.18 7.85 -8.86
C ASN A 180 15.96 8.48 -10.02
N SER A 181 15.26 8.83 -11.12
CA SER A 181 15.86 9.51 -12.25
C SER A 181 15.96 11.04 -12.05
N LEU A 182 15.35 11.59 -10.99
CA LEU A 182 15.25 13.03 -10.78
C LEU A 182 16.52 13.66 -10.16
N PRO A 183 16.89 14.89 -10.57
CA PRO A 183 18.01 15.61 -9.98
C PRO A 183 17.70 16.13 -8.57
N PRO A 184 18.72 16.41 -7.75
CA PRO A 184 18.59 17.30 -6.60
C PRO A 184 18.35 18.76 -7.04
N ASP A 185 17.89 19.61 -6.14
CA ASP A 185 17.66 21.04 -6.44
C ASP A 185 18.99 21.84 -6.46
N PRO A 186 19.32 22.55 -7.56
CA PRO A 186 20.51 23.39 -7.65
C PRO A 186 20.64 24.48 -6.56
N ASP A 187 19.54 24.99 -6.02
CA ASP A 187 19.58 25.99 -4.94
C ASP A 187 20.08 25.39 -3.61
N ILE A 188 20.03 24.06 -3.48
CA ILE A 188 20.47 23.34 -2.27
C ILE A 188 21.90 22.82 -2.42
N VAL A 189 22.20 22.18 -3.55
CA VAL A 189 23.49 21.48 -3.74
C VAL A 189 24.49 22.25 -4.62
N GLY A 190 24.09 23.43 -5.13
CA GLY A 190 24.93 24.28 -5.97
C GLY A 190 25.31 23.57 -7.27
N ASP A 191 26.47 23.92 -7.84
CA ASP A 191 26.95 23.42 -9.12
C ASP A 191 27.12 21.88 -9.19
N ASN A 192 27.12 21.21 -8.03
CA ASN A 192 27.22 19.75 -7.95
C ASN A 192 25.93 19.02 -8.37
N TRP A 193 24.80 19.73 -8.50
CA TRP A 193 23.49 19.11 -8.80
C TRP A 193 23.53 18.20 -10.02
N ARG A 194 24.30 18.61 -11.03
CA ARG A 194 24.39 17.92 -12.31
C ARG A 194 25.21 16.63 -12.19
N GLU A 195 26.28 16.64 -11.41
CA GLU A 195 27.08 15.43 -11.16
C GLU A 195 26.27 14.39 -10.40
N MET A 196 25.63 14.80 -9.30
CA MET A 196 24.74 13.95 -8.50
C MET A 196 23.59 13.38 -9.35
N TRP A 197 23.01 14.19 -10.24
CA TRP A 197 21.96 13.70 -11.14
C TRP A 197 22.47 12.60 -12.07
N PHE A 198 23.64 12.79 -12.70
CA PHE A 198 24.23 11.79 -13.57
C PHE A 198 24.68 10.53 -12.83
N GLU A 199 25.08 10.66 -11.57
CA GLU A 199 25.36 9.52 -10.69
C GLU A 199 24.11 8.65 -10.52
N ARG A 200 22.96 9.26 -10.18
CA ARG A 200 21.68 8.56 -10.02
C ARG A 200 21.17 7.95 -11.32
N LEU A 201 21.22 8.69 -12.43
CA LEU A 201 20.81 8.20 -13.76
C LEU A 201 21.57 6.92 -14.17
N LYS A 202 22.83 6.77 -13.72
CA LYS A 202 23.68 5.61 -14.01
C LYS A 202 23.57 4.51 -12.95
N GLY A 203 23.42 4.89 -11.69
CA GLY A 203 23.61 4.00 -10.54
C GLY A 203 22.34 3.35 -10.01
N SER A 204 21.17 3.98 -10.15
CA SER A 204 19.94 3.49 -9.48
C SER A 204 19.42 2.15 -10.02
N GLY A 205 19.77 1.80 -11.27
CA GLY A 205 19.37 0.54 -11.91
C GLY A 205 17.88 0.47 -12.27
N LEU A 206 17.40 -0.75 -12.54
CA LEU A 206 16.01 -1.06 -12.86
C LEU A 206 15.48 -2.10 -11.87
N TRP A 207 14.82 -1.65 -10.80
CA TRP A 207 14.45 -2.50 -9.67
C TRP A 207 13.50 -3.64 -10.03
N LEU A 208 12.65 -3.43 -11.06
CA LEU A 208 11.76 -4.47 -11.55
C LEU A 208 12.51 -5.73 -12.02
N ASP A 209 13.75 -5.59 -12.50
CA ASP A 209 14.58 -6.74 -12.85
C ASP A 209 14.87 -7.59 -11.60
N THR A 210 15.40 -6.96 -10.55
CA THR A 210 15.67 -7.60 -9.26
C THR A 210 14.42 -8.30 -8.72
N TRP A 211 13.29 -7.60 -8.66
CA TRP A 211 12.05 -8.15 -8.10
C TRP A 211 11.51 -9.32 -8.92
N LEU A 212 11.62 -9.28 -10.25
CA LEU A 212 11.22 -10.40 -11.11
C LEU A 212 12.17 -11.60 -11.03
N GLN A 213 13.41 -11.42 -10.56
CA GLN A 213 14.32 -12.53 -10.28
C GLN A 213 13.99 -13.23 -8.96
N HIS A 214 13.50 -12.49 -7.97
CA HIS A 214 13.08 -13.00 -6.66
C HIS A 214 11.61 -13.43 -6.64
N GLN A 215 11.24 -14.44 -7.43
CA GLN A 215 9.82 -14.83 -7.57
C GLN A 215 9.23 -15.57 -6.37
N HIS A 216 10.07 -16.10 -5.49
CA HIS A 216 9.70 -16.92 -4.32
C HIS A 216 10.12 -16.21 -3.04
N ARG A 217 9.55 -16.62 -1.90
CA ARG A 217 9.97 -16.09 -0.60
C ARG A 217 11.36 -16.62 -0.22
N ASP A 218 12.39 -15.89 -0.60
CA ASP A 218 13.79 -16.15 -0.27
C ASP A 218 14.36 -15.06 0.68
N GLU A 219 15.68 -15.09 0.89
CA GLU A 219 16.39 -14.17 1.80
C GLU A 219 16.17 -12.69 1.44
N TYR A 220 15.92 -12.38 0.17
CA TYR A 220 15.67 -11.01 -0.28
C TYR A 220 14.38 -10.44 0.33
N TRP A 221 13.30 -11.23 0.35
CA TRP A 221 12.02 -10.77 0.93
C TRP A 221 11.97 -10.93 2.44
N GLN A 222 12.67 -11.93 2.98
CA GLN A 222 12.83 -12.07 4.43
C GLN A 222 13.55 -10.83 5.00
N HIS A 223 14.52 -10.28 4.26
CA HIS A 223 15.14 -9.00 4.60
C HIS A 223 14.10 -7.88 4.65
N GLY A 224 13.98 -7.24 5.82
CA GLY A 224 13.01 -6.18 6.06
C GLY A 224 11.58 -6.65 6.36
N SER A 225 11.30 -7.95 6.41
CA SER A 225 10.02 -8.49 6.89
C SER A 225 10.05 -8.64 8.42
N ILE A 226 9.22 -7.87 9.12
CA ILE A 226 9.10 -7.92 10.59
C ILE A 226 8.50 -9.25 11.06
N CYS A 227 7.72 -9.92 10.20
CA CYS A 227 7.10 -11.19 10.52
C CYS A 227 8.09 -12.34 10.74
N GLU A 228 9.37 -12.16 10.42
CA GLU A 228 10.44 -13.11 10.74
C GLU A 228 10.70 -13.20 12.25
N ASP A 229 10.69 -12.06 12.94
CA ASP A 229 10.81 -12.01 14.41
C ASP A 229 10.23 -10.72 15.00
N PHE A 230 8.95 -10.77 15.36
CA PHE A 230 8.26 -9.68 16.04
C PHE A 230 8.85 -9.32 17.41
N SER A 231 9.64 -10.20 18.03
CA SER A 231 10.23 -9.94 19.36
C SER A 231 11.34 -8.89 19.33
N LEU A 232 11.90 -8.61 18.15
CA LEU A 232 12.89 -7.57 17.95
C LEU A 232 12.30 -6.16 18.11
N VAL A 233 10.99 -5.99 17.88
CA VAL A 233 10.30 -4.71 18.03
C VAL A 233 9.78 -4.57 19.46
N GLN A 234 10.60 -3.95 20.32
CA GLN A 234 10.26 -3.70 21.73
C GLN A 234 9.60 -2.33 21.96
N THR A 235 9.81 -1.41 21.03
CA THR A 235 9.26 -0.05 21.08
C THR A 235 7.74 -0.08 20.92
N PRO A 236 6.99 0.78 21.65
CA PRO A 236 5.56 0.97 21.43
C PRO A 236 5.21 1.27 19.96
N VAL A 237 4.20 0.59 19.42
CA VAL A 237 3.74 0.75 18.02
C VAL A 237 2.26 1.13 17.96
N MET A 238 1.93 2.24 17.30
CA MET A 238 0.57 2.47 16.78
C MET A 238 0.53 2.10 15.30
N ALA A 239 -0.18 1.02 14.97
CA ALA A 239 -0.40 0.56 13.60
C ALA A 239 -1.68 1.20 13.03
N VAL A 240 -1.58 1.83 11.87
CA VAL A 240 -2.67 2.62 11.28
C VAL A 240 -2.85 2.19 9.83
N SER A 241 -4.09 1.98 9.37
CA SER A 241 -4.37 1.72 7.95
C SER A 241 -5.79 2.13 7.57
N GLY A 242 -6.24 1.80 6.36
CA GLY A 242 -7.61 2.01 5.89
C GLY A 242 -8.14 0.84 5.07
N TRP A 243 -9.46 0.70 4.95
CA TRP A 243 -10.07 -0.42 4.22
C TRP A 243 -9.92 -0.36 2.71
N ALA A 244 -9.69 0.83 2.14
CA ALA A 244 -9.37 0.97 0.73
C ALA A 244 -7.86 0.92 0.48
N ASP A 245 -7.04 0.82 1.53
CA ASP A 245 -5.60 0.65 1.46
C ASP A 245 -5.20 -0.80 1.17
N GLY A 246 -4.01 -1.00 0.60
CA GLY A 246 -3.45 -2.34 0.35
C GLY A 246 -2.91 -3.04 1.60
N TYR A 247 -2.64 -2.30 2.69
CA TYR A 247 -1.90 -2.80 3.86
C TYR A 247 -2.77 -2.88 5.13
N SER A 248 -4.08 -3.08 5.01
CA SER A 248 -4.99 -3.18 6.18
C SER A 248 -4.69 -4.41 7.04
N ASN A 249 -4.31 -5.53 6.41
CA ASN A 249 -4.04 -6.82 7.04
C ASN A 249 -2.90 -6.76 8.09
N ALA A 250 -1.88 -5.95 7.83
CA ALA A 250 -0.71 -5.82 8.70
C ALA A 250 -1.05 -5.31 10.10
N VAL A 251 -2.05 -4.44 10.23
CA VAL A 251 -2.51 -3.95 11.54
C VAL A 251 -2.91 -5.12 12.43
N PHE A 252 -3.66 -6.08 11.90
CA PHE A 252 -4.10 -7.26 12.64
C PHE A 252 -2.94 -8.18 13.01
N ARG A 253 -1.98 -8.39 12.10
CA ARG A 253 -0.79 -9.23 12.37
C ARG A 253 0.12 -8.60 13.42
N LEU A 254 0.35 -7.28 13.36
CA LEU A 254 1.13 -6.55 14.36
C LEU A 254 0.47 -6.62 15.74
N LEU A 255 -0.86 -6.42 15.81
CA LEU A 255 -1.58 -6.55 17.08
C LEU A 255 -1.55 -7.97 17.66
N SER A 256 -1.59 -8.99 16.82
CA SER A 256 -1.50 -10.38 17.30
C SER A 256 -0.12 -10.76 17.82
N ASN A 257 0.96 -10.26 17.20
CA ASN A 257 2.29 -10.85 17.37
C ASN A 257 3.31 -9.96 18.07
N LEU A 258 3.19 -8.63 18.03
CA LEU A 258 4.07 -7.77 18.82
C LEU A 258 3.86 -8.06 20.32
N SER A 259 4.92 -7.99 21.12
CA SER A 259 4.85 -8.24 22.56
C SER A 259 4.67 -6.95 23.37
N GLY A 260 5.22 -5.84 22.90
CA GLY A 260 5.15 -4.53 23.53
C GLY A 260 3.79 -3.81 23.41
N PRO A 261 3.68 -2.60 23.99
CA PRO A 261 2.50 -1.76 23.89
C PRO A 261 2.13 -1.47 22.44
N ARG A 262 0.87 -1.69 22.09
CA ARG A 262 0.41 -1.56 20.71
C ARG A 262 -1.06 -1.19 20.60
N LEU A 263 -1.36 -0.39 19.57
CA LEU A 263 -2.72 0.03 19.22
C LEU A 263 -2.92 -0.07 17.71
N GLY A 264 -4.12 -0.42 17.29
CA GLY A 264 -4.55 -0.51 15.90
C GLY A 264 -5.65 0.48 15.59
N LEU A 265 -5.54 1.16 14.45
CA LEU A 265 -6.53 2.12 13.96
C LEU A 265 -6.78 1.89 12.47
N ILE A 266 -8.02 1.55 12.10
CA ILE A 266 -8.38 1.32 10.70
C ILE A 266 -9.64 2.10 10.34
N GLY A 267 -9.52 3.03 9.39
CA GLY A 267 -10.64 3.80 8.87
C GLY A 267 -11.09 3.37 7.48
N PRO A 268 -12.02 4.10 6.85
CA PRO A 268 -12.47 3.83 5.48
C PRO A 268 -11.48 4.29 4.40
N TRP A 269 -10.30 4.77 4.79
CA TRP A 269 -9.40 5.52 3.94
C TRP A 269 -8.67 4.63 2.92
N SER A 270 -8.25 5.25 1.83
CA SER A 270 -7.22 4.74 0.91
C SER A 270 -5.82 4.94 1.52
N HIS A 271 -4.77 4.80 0.72
CA HIS A 271 -3.37 5.00 1.12
C HIS A 271 -3.04 6.45 1.52
N LYS A 272 -3.57 6.89 2.67
CA LYS A 272 -3.54 8.26 3.19
C LYS A 272 -3.46 8.26 4.72
N TYR A 273 -2.85 9.31 5.28
CA TYR A 273 -2.96 9.57 6.70
C TYR A 273 -4.42 9.89 7.09
N PRO A 274 -4.89 9.48 8.28
CA PRO A 274 -6.32 9.61 8.62
C PRO A 274 -6.90 11.03 8.70
N HIS A 275 -6.08 12.07 8.90
CA HIS A 275 -6.52 13.47 8.91
C HIS A 275 -6.80 14.05 7.52
N ILE A 276 -6.22 13.44 6.48
CA ILE A 276 -6.50 13.72 5.06
C ILE A 276 -7.15 12.51 4.38
N GLY A 277 -7.74 11.63 5.19
CA GLY A 277 -8.27 10.35 4.77
C GLY A 277 -9.45 10.48 3.81
N VAL A 278 -9.31 9.85 2.65
CA VAL A 278 -10.35 9.70 1.63
C VAL A 278 -10.38 8.24 1.18
N PRO A 279 -11.55 7.61 0.98
CA PRO A 279 -12.89 8.10 1.34
C PRO A 279 -13.02 8.47 2.82
N GLY A 280 -13.82 9.50 3.13
CA GLY A 280 -14.05 9.93 4.51
C GLY A 280 -14.97 8.97 5.29
N PRO A 281 -15.18 9.24 6.60
CA PRO A 281 -14.73 10.44 7.30
C PRO A 281 -13.24 10.43 7.66
N ALA A 282 -12.59 11.58 7.47
CA ALA A 282 -11.30 11.87 8.10
C ALA A 282 -11.50 12.14 9.61
N ILE A 283 -10.45 11.93 10.40
CA ILE A 283 -10.48 12.09 11.87
C ILE A 283 -9.35 13.03 12.35
N GLY A 284 -9.46 13.51 13.60
CA GLY A 284 -8.39 14.21 14.30
C GLY A 284 -7.16 13.34 14.60
N PHE A 285 -6.47 12.90 13.55
CA PHE A 285 -5.32 11.99 13.66
C PHE A 285 -4.11 12.65 14.31
N LEU A 286 -3.86 13.92 14.02
CA LEU A 286 -2.71 14.62 14.58
C LEU A 286 -2.87 14.79 16.09
N GLN A 287 -4.10 14.93 16.58
CA GLN A 287 -4.42 14.92 18.00
C GLN A 287 -4.16 13.53 18.63
N GLU A 288 -4.53 12.45 17.96
CA GLU A 288 -4.19 11.09 18.41
C GLU A 288 -2.67 10.85 18.44
N CYS A 289 -1.95 11.37 17.43
CA CYS A 289 -0.49 11.35 17.42
C CYS A 289 0.09 12.11 18.61
N LEU A 290 -0.39 13.34 18.90
CA LEU A 290 0.07 14.11 20.06
C LEU A 290 -0.14 13.35 21.38
N ARG A 291 -1.28 12.70 21.57
CA ARG A 291 -1.56 11.89 22.77
C ARG A 291 -0.60 10.70 22.90
N TRP A 292 -0.22 10.10 21.78
CA TRP A 292 0.77 9.03 21.71
C TRP A 292 2.19 9.54 22.02
N TRP A 293 2.58 10.65 21.41
CA TRP A 293 3.89 11.27 21.64
C TRP A 293 4.05 11.80 23.05
N ASP A 294 3.02 12.43 23.61
CA ASP A 294 3.05 12.95 24.98
C ASP A 294 3.27 11.80 25.97
N LYS A 295 2.65 10.63 25.72
CA LYS A 295 2.84 9.42 26.53
C LYS A 295 4.26 8.86 26.46
N TRP A 296 4.79 8.68 25.27
CA TRP A 296 6.03 7.91 25.08
C TRP A 296 7.30 8.75 24.99
N LEU A 297 7.21 9.99 24.50
CA LEU A 297 8.35 10.90 24.37
C LEU A 297 8.47 11.85 25.57
N LYS A 298 7.35 12.25 26.19
CA LYS A 298 7.33 13.19 27.33
C LYS A 298 6.94 12.56 28.67
N GLY A 299 6.49 11.29 28.68
CA GLY A 299 6.06 10.59 29.90
C GLY A 299 4.74 11.11 30.51
N ILE A 300 3.93 11.83 29.75
CA ILE A 300 2.66 12.42 30.19
C ILE A 300 1.54 11.37 30.08
N GLU A 301 0.76 11.15 31.13
CA GLU A 301 -0.38 10.23 31.07
C GLU A 301 -1.54 10.84 30.28
N THR A 302 -1.83 10.30 29.10
CA THR A 302 -2.89 10.78 28.19
C THR A 302 -4.12 9.86 28.17
N GLY A 303 -4.07 8.75 28.90
CA GLY A 303 -5.11 7.72 28.89
C GLY A 303 -5.19 6.91 27.60
N ILE A 304 -4.30 7.15 26.61
CA ILE A 304 -4.35 6.48 25.30
C ILE A 304 -4.22 4.95 25.41
N MET A 305 -3.49 4.45 26.42
CA MET A 305 -3.35 3.01 26.66
C MET A 305 -4.52 2.39 27.42
N ASN A 306 -5.48 3.19 27.91
CA ASN A 306 -6.72 2.69 28.50
C ASN A 306 -7.81 2.48 27.44
N GLU A 307 -7.55 2.89 26.20
CA GLU A 307 -8.48 2.73 25.09
C GLU A 307 -8.41 1.30 24.50
N PRO A 308 -9.45 0.87 23.76
CA PRO A 308 -9.44 -0.43 23.10
C PRO A 308 -8.23 -0.61 22.18
N MET A 309 -7.65 -1.82 22.21
CA MET A 309 -6.48 -2.17 21.40
C MET A 309 -6.71 -1.96 19.90
N LEU A 310 -7.90 -2.25 19.39
CA LEU A 310 -8.28 -2.02 17.99
C LEU A 310 -9.49 -1.08 17.92
N ARG A 311 -9.39 -0.05 17.08
CA ARG A 311 -10.47 0.86 16.70
C ARG A 311 -10.63 0.80 15.19
N ALA A 312 -11.79 0.37 14.71
CA ALA A 312 -12.03 0.05 13.31
C ALA A 312 -13.32 0.70 12.81
N TRP A 313 -13.35 1.17 11.56
CA TRP A 313 -14.56 1.70 10.93
C TRP A 313 -15.40 0.56 10.35
N MET A 314 -16.54 0.22 10.95
CA MET A 314 -17.48 -0.73 10.38
C MET A 314 -18.16 -0.10 9.16
N LEU A 315 -17.91 -0.65 7.97
CA LEU A 315 -18.47 -0.15 6.72
C LEU A 315 -19.95 -0.53 6.62
N ASP A 316 -20.80 0.47 6.36
CA ASP A 316 -22.17 0.24 5.92
C ASP A 316 -22.19 -0.31 4.48
N SER A 317 -23.25 -1.06 4.16
CA SER A 317 -23.52 -1.44 2.77
C SER A 317 -23.79 -0.19 1.92
N MET A 318 -23.11 -0.12 0.77
CA MET A 318 -23.27 0.95 -0.21
C MET A 318 -23.23 0.36 -1.62
N PRO A 319 -24.01 0.90 -2.57
CA PRO A 319 -23.94 0.46 -3.96
C PRO A 319 -22.50 0.53 -4.51
N PRO A 320 -22.11 -0.40 -5.40
CA PRO A 320 -20.78 -0.40 -5.98
C PRO A 320 -20.50 0.89 -6.75
N SER A 321 -19.32 1.45 -6.53
CA SER A 321 -18.81 2.63 -7.21
C SER A 321 -17.29 2.56 -7.23
N THR A 322 -16.70 3.00 -8.33
CA THR A 322 -15.25 3.09 -8.50
C THR A 322 -14.65 4.31 -7.79
N PHE A 323 -15.49 5.08 -7.10
CA PHE A 323 -15.10 6.20 -6.24
C PHE A 323 -16.15 6.46 -5.15
N TYR A 324 -15.67 6.78 -3.95
CA TYR A 324 -16.48 7.34 -2.86
C TYR A 324 -15.78 8.56 -2.27
N HIS A 325 -16.48 9.69 -2.19
CA HIS A 325 -16.01 10.81 -1.37
C HIS A 325 -16.11 10.47 0.13
N GLN A 326 -17.17 9.75 0.51
CA GLN A 326 -17.44 9.31 1.87
C GLN A 326 -17.95 7.87 1.86
N ARG A 327 -17.42 7.04 2.76
CA ARG A 327 -17.95 5.72 3.08
C ARG A 327 -18.69 5.81 4.40
N TYR A 328 -19.99 5.53 4.36
CA TYR A 328 -20.81 5.49 5.57
C TYR A 328 -20.47 4.27 6.42
N GLY A 329 -20.81 4.34 7.69
CA GLY A 329 -20.38 3.40 8.71
C GLY A 329 -20.32 4.04 10.09
N HIS A 330 -19.70 3.32 11.01
CA HIS A 330 -19.52 3.75 12.39
C HIS A 330 -18.27 3.12 13.01
N TRP A 331 -17.69 3.76 14.03
CA TRP A 331 -16.54 3.21 14.74
C TRP A 331 -16.95 2.06 15.65
N VAL A 332 -16.23 0.95 15.55
CA VAL A 332 -16.29 -0.21 16.45
C VAL A 332 -14.95 -0.43 17.14
N SER A 333 -14.97 -1.14 18.27
CA SER A 333 -13.78 -1.32 19.10
C SER A 333 -13.60 -2.75 19.60
N GLU A 334 -12.35 -3.19 19.74
CA GLU A 334 -12.01 -4.45 20.38
C GLU A 334 -10.94 -4.24 21.47
N PRO A 335 -11.18 -4.70 22.72
CA PRO A 335 -10.27 -4.45 23.84
C PRO A 335 -8.96 -5.23 23.72
N SER A 336 -8.95 -6.31 22.94
CA SER A 336 -7.79 -7.15 22.68
C SER A 336 -7.87 -7.72 21.26
N TRP A 337 -6.73 -8.07 20.70
CA TRP A 337 -6.65 -8.82 19.46
C TRP A 337 -5.73 -10.05 19.61
N PRO A 338 -6.15 -11.26 19.18
CA PRO A 338 -7.47 -11.62 18.66
C PRO A 338 -8.62 -11.32 19.64
N SER A 339 -9.78 -10.92 19.13
CA SER A 339 -10.93 -10.56 19.97
C SER A 339 -11.76 -11.78 20.37
N PRO A 340 -12.18 -11.90 21.64
CA PRO A 340 -13.16 -12.92 22.06
C PRO A 340 -14.58 -12.65 21.54
N ASN A 341 -14.85 -11.47 20.96
CA ASN A 341 -16.17 -11.10 20.44
C ASN A 341 -16.38 -11.51 18.97
N ILE A 342 -15.36 -12.12 18.36
CA ILE A 342 -15.37 -12.58 16.98
C ILE A 342 -15.30 -14.11 16.97
N VAL A 343 -16.26 -14.73 16.29
CA VAL A 343 -16.34 -16.19 16.12
C VAL A 343 -16.49 -16.48 14.64
N ASN A 344 -15.82 -17.52 14.17
CA ASN A 344 -15.96 -17.94 12.78
C ASN A 344 -17.30 -18.68 12.57
N GLN A 345 -18.19 -18.09 11.78
CA GLN A 345 -19.37 -18.75 11.24
C GLN A 345 -18.99 -19.51 9.97
N SER A 346 -19.31 -20.80 9.91
CA SER A 346 -19.03 -21.67 8.76
C SER A 346 -20.25 -21.76 7.83
N LEU A 347 -20.02 -21.55 6.54
CA LEU A 347 -20.99 -21.73 5.46
C LEU A 347 -20.42 -22.73 4.44
N LYS A 348 -21.10 -23.85 4.24
CA LYS A 348 -20.71 -24.86 3.25
C LYS A 348 -21.06 -24.41 1.85
N LEU A 349 -20.21 -24.76 0.89
CA LEU A 349 -20.55 -24.62 -0.52
C LEU A 349 -21.47 -25.79 -0.89
N ASP A 350 -22.64 -25.49 -1.42
CA ASP A 350 -23.54 -26.43 -2.12
C ASP A 350 -23.61 -26.02 -3.60
N ASN A 351 -24.40 -26.69 -4.43
CA ASN A 351 -24.58 -26.38 -5.86
C ASN A 351 -25.01 -24.91 -6.10
N HIS A 352 -24.03 -24.01 -6.24
CA HIS A 352 -24.19 -22.55 -6.35
C HIS A 352 -24.82 -21.83 -5.14
N HIS A 353 -24.94 -22.51 -4.00
CA HIS A 353 -25.48 -21.95 -2.76
C HIS A 353 -24.44 -21.95 -1.64
N LEU A 354 -24.53 -20.98 -0.74
CA LEU A 354 -23.86 -21.00 0.57
C LEU A 354 -24.89 -21.37 1.62
N VAL A 355 -24.68 -22.50 2.29
CA VAL A 355 -25.63 -23.06 3.26
C VAL A 355 -24.99 -23.21 4.64
N GLU A 356 -25.81 -23.24 5.69
CA GLU A 356 -25.32 -23.37 7.06
C GLU A 356 -24.55 -24.68 7.28
N GLU A 357 -23.62 -24.69 8.23
CA GLU A 357 -22.80 -25.87 8.58
C GLU A 357 -23.63 -27.13 8.86
N GLY A 358 -24.84 -26.98 9.43
CA GLY A 358 -25.74 -28.10 9.73
C GLY A 358 -26.46 -28.70 8.52
N THR A 359 -26.46 -28.03 7.36
CA THR A 359 -27.14 -28.50 6.15
C THR A 359 -26.40 -29.68 5.52
N THR A 360 -27.14 -30.74 5.15
CA THR A 360 -26.58 -31.87 4.41
C THR A 360 -26.34 -31.47 2.97
N VAL A 361 -25.07 -31.42 2.56
CA VAL A 361 -24.65 -31.13 1.19
C VAL A 361 -24.26 -32.43 0.50
N GLN A 362 -24.74 -32.65 -0.72
CA GLN A 362 -24.25 -33.71 -1.59
C GLN A 362 -22.99 -33.21 -2.30
N PRO A 363 -21.81 -33.84 -2.12
CA PRO A 363 -20.59 -33.38 -2.79
C PRO A 363 -20.76 -33.38 -4.32
N GLN A 364 -20.46 -32.25 -4.95
CA GLN A 364 -20.46 -32.09 -6.40
C GLN A 364 -19.12 -31.51 -6.86
N ALA A 365 -18.72 -31.91 -8.07
CA ALA A 365 -17.54 -31.40 -8.76
C ALA A 365 -17.98 -30.32 -9.77
N LEU A 366 -17.73 -29.06 -9.46
CA LEU A 366 -18.07 -27.92 -10.32
C LEU A 366 -16.81 -27.42 -11.02
N CYS A 367 -16.83 -27.35 -12.36
CA CYS A 367 -15.69 -26.88 -13.14
C CYS A 367 -15.79 -25.39 -13.45
N LEU A 368 -14.65 -24.69 -13.46
CA LEU A 368 -14.55 -23.31 -13.92
C LEU A 368 -13.25 -23.08 -14.69
N GLN A 369 -13.30 -22.21 -15.69
CA GLN A 369 -12.14 -21.76 -16.45
C GLN A 369 -12.41 -20.30 -16.84
N SER A 370 -11.79 -19.37 -16.12
CA SER A 370 -12.08 -17.94 -16.25
C SER A 370 -11.34 -17.34 -17.46
N PRO A 371 -12.00 -16.45 -18.23
CA PRO A 371 -11.32 -15.71 -19.31
C PRO A 371 -10.34 -14.69 -18.73
N LEU A 372 -9.37 -14.25 -19.54
CA LEU A 372 -8.45 -13.15 -19.17
C LEU A 372 -9.17 -11.81 -18.93
N SER A 373 -10.42 -11.68 -19.38
CA SER A 373 -11.27 -10.52 -19.09
C SER A 373 -11.72 -10.43 -17.64
N ASN A 374 -11.60 -11.51 -16.88
CA ASN A 374 -11.91 -11.48 -15.46
C ASN A 374 -10.77 -10.77 -14.71
N GLY A 375 -11.06 -9.60 -14.13
CA GLY A 375 -10.13 -8.72 -13.42
C GLY A 375 -10.13 -7.26 -13.90
N LEU A 376 -10.71 -6.95 -15.06
CA LEU A 376 -10.73 -5.57 -15.60
C LEU A 376 -11.46 -4.55 -14.71
N PHE A 377 -12.38 -5.01 -13.87
CA PHE A 377 -13.16 -4.21 -12.92
C PHE A 377 -12.78 -4.50 -11.46
N ALA A 378 -11.61 -5.07 -11.23
CA ALA A 378 -11.08 -5.37 -9.91
C ALA A 378 -10.68 -4.11 -9.12
N GLY A 379 -10.56 -2.93 -9.74
CA GLY A 379 -9.92 -1.78 -9.10
C GLY A 379 -8.42 -2.03 -8.86
N LYS A 380 -7.76 -1.09 -8.18
CA LYS A 380 -6.34 -1.25 -7.80
C LYS A 380 -6.19 -2.17 -6.59
N TRP A 381 -5.02 -2.81 -6.45
CA TRP A 381 -4.68 -3.53 -5.22
C TRP A 381 -4.57 -2.56 -4.04
N CYS A 382 -3.84 -1.45 -4.21
CA CYS A 382 -3.78 -0.33 -3.28
C CYS A 382 -4.40 0.94 -3.90
N SER A 383 -5.51 1.44 -3.34
CA SER A 383 -6.08 2.72 -3.78
C SER A 383 -5.23 3.88 -3.27
N TYR A 384 -4.97 4.86 -4.13
CA TYR A 384 -4.30 6.12 -3.79
C TYR A 384 -5.28 7.30 -3.80
N SER A 385 -6.58 7.01 -3.96
CA SER A 385 -7.62 7.98 -4.33
C SER A 385 -7.31 8.73 -5.62
N ALA A 386 -6.61 8.09 -6.55
CA ALA A 386 -6.37 8.58 -7.91
C ALA A 386 -7.51 8.06 -8.80
N THR A 387 -8.68 8.65 -8.60
CA THR A 387 -9.96 8.11 -9.09
C THR A 387 -9.97 7.92 -10.60
N PRO A 388 -10.73 6.93 -11.11
CA PRO A 388 -11.53 5.92 -10.38
C PRO A 388 -10.76 4.61 -10.09
N ASP A 389 -10.21 4.43 -8.89
CA ASP A 389 -9.29 3.32 -8.54
C ASP A 389 -9.88 2.22 -7.61
N LEU A 390 -11.17 2.31 -7.25
CA LEU A 390 -11.90 1.28 -6.47
C LEU A 390 -12.63 0.29 -7.39
N PRO A 391 -13.01 -0.91 -6.90
CA PRO A 391 -13.73 -1.90 -7.72
C PRO A 391 -15.10 -1.38 -8.20
N HIS A 392 -15.44 -1.72 -9.44
CA HIS A 392 -16.78 -1.47 -9.99
C HIS A 392 -17.78 -2.54 -9.49
N ASP A 393 -19.04 -2.44 -9.91
CA ASP A 393 -20.04 -3.49 -9.78
C ASP A 393 -19.51 -4.84 -10.30
N GLN A 394 -19.53 -5.86 -9.45
CA GLN A 394 -18.91 -7.15 -9.71
C GLN A 394 -19.74 -8.06 -10.62
N ARG A 395 -20.94 -7.69 -11.05
CA ARG A 395 -21.75 -8.51 -11.96
C ARG A 395 -21.03 -8.89 -13.26
N GLU A 396 -20.23 -7.98 -13.82
CA GLU A 396 -19.43 -8.28 -15.02
C GLU A 396 -18.32 -9.30 -14.75
N GLU A 397 -17.75 -9.26 -13.56
CA GLU A 397 -16.71 -10.19 -13.11
C GLU A 397 -17.29 -11.57 -12.77
N GLU A 398 -18.47 -11.60 -12.15
CA GLU A 398 -19.17 -12.82 -11.77
C GLU A 398 -19.55 -13.70 -12.97
N GLY A 399 -19.76 -13.11 -14.15
CA GLY A 399 -20.02 -13.86 -15.39
C GLY A 399 -18.86 -14.77 -15.85
N GLY A 400 -17.63 -14.51 -15.39
CA GLY A 400 -16.44 -15.32 -15.66
C GLY A 400 -16.02 -16.22 -14.50
N ALA A 401 -16.86 -16.40 -13.49
CA ALA A 401 -16.52 -17.04 -12.22
C ALA A 401 -17.56 -18.10 -11.80
N LEU A 402 -17.15 -18.97 -10.88
CA LEU A 402 -18.07 -19.86 -10.16
C LEU A 402 -18.61 -19.15 -8.92
N VAL A 403 -19.91 -18.93 -8.88
CA VAL A 403 -20.57 -18.17 -7.80
C VAL A 403 -21.32 -19.07 -6.83
N PHE A 404 -21.26 -18.73 -5.53
CA PHE A 404 -22.05 -19.33 -4.46
C PHE A 404 -22.68 -18.21 -3.63
N THR A 405 -23.98 -18.29 -3.40
CA THR A 405 -24.74 -17.20 -2.76
C THR A 405 -25.63 -17.74 -1.64
N THR A 406 -25.76 -17.01 -0.53
CA THR A 406 -26.72 -17.32 0.53
C THR A 406 -28.17 -17.03 0.08
N GLU A 407 -29.15 -17.51 0.85
CA GLU A 407 -30.46 -16.86 0.88
C GLU A 407 -30.36 -15.42 1.42
N PRO A 408 -31.37 -14.55 1.19
CA PRO A 408 -31.37 -13.22 1.78
C PRO A 408 -31.24 -13.35 3.30
N LEU A 409 -30.35 -12.56 3.89
CA LEU A 409 -30.13 -12.60 5.33
C LEU A 409 -31.41 -12.18 6.06
N GLU A 410 -31.82 -12.96 7.06
CA GLU A 410 -33.00 -12.64 7.87
C GLU A 410 -32.73 -11.49 8.85
N ALA A 411 -31.46 -11.30 9.22
CA ALA A 411 -30.97 -10.30 10.16
C ALA A 411 -29.63 -9.74 9.67
N PRO A 412 -29.25 -8.51 10.09
CA PRO A 412 -27.95 -7.97 9.73
C PRO A 412 -26.80 -8.82 10.32
N LEU A 413 -25.71 -8.94 9.56
CA LEU A 413 -24.49 -9.66 9.97
C LEU A 413 -23.28 -8.73 9.94
N GLU A 414 -22.59 -8.58 11.07
CA GLU A 414 -21.30 -7.89 11.14
C GLU A 414 -20.15 -8.89 11.00
N ILE A 415 -19.15 -8.56 10.17
CA ILE A 415 -17.86 -9.23 10.15
C ILE A 415 -16.74 -8.25 10.50
N LEU A 416 -15.72 -8.73 11.22
CA LEU A 416 -14.49 -7.99 11.51
C LEU A 416 -13.30 -8.95 11.47
N GLY A 417 -12.36 -8.72 10.55
CA GLY A 417 -11.20 -9.57 10.31
C GLY A 417 -11.26 -10.25 8.94
N ALA A 418 -10.37 -11.20 8.67
CA ALA A 418 -10.25 -11.89 7.39
C ALA A 418 -11.21 -13.08 7.25
N PRO A 419 -12.13 -13.06 6.26
CA PRO A 419 -12.78 -14.27 5.79
C PRO A 419 -11.77 -15.27 5.23
N VAL A 420 -12.03 -16.56 5.40
CA VAL A 420 -11.21 -17.65 4.85
C VAL A 420 -12.08 -18.58 4.04
N VAL A 421 -11.67 -18.89 2.82
CA VAL A 421 -12.33 -19.90 1.99
C VAL A 421 -11.46 -21.15 1.94
N GLU A 422 -11.95 -22.22 2.54
CA GLU A 422 -11.36 -23.55 2.43
C GLU A 422 -11.92 -24.24 1.20
N LEU A 423 -11.04 -24.67 0.30
CA LEU A 423 -11.41 -25.33 -0.94
C LEU A 423 -10.78 -26.71 -1.00
N GLU A 424 -11.57 -27.71 -1.38
CA GLU A 424 -11.05 -28.89 -2.04
C GLU A 424 -11.09 -28.63 -3.56
N VAL A 425 -9.92 -28.66 -4.20
CA VAL A 425 -9.73 -28.23 -5.58
C VAL A 425 -8.81 -29.19 -6.34
N ALA A 426 -9.09 -29.39 -7.62
CA ALA A 426 -8.19 -30.01 -8.59
C ALA A 426 -7.97 -29.07 -9.78
N ALA A 427 -6.80 -29.15 -10.40
CA ALA A 427 -6.49 -28.43 -11.65
C ALA A 427 -6.13 -29.44 -12.74
N ASP A 428 -6.37 -29.11 -14.01
CA ASP A 428 -5.97 -29.95 -15.15
C ASP A 428 -4.54 -29.66 -15.65
N LYS A 429 -3.85 -28.69 -15.04
CA LYS A 429 -2.49 -28.26 -15.38
C LYS A 429 -1.58 -28.16 -14.14
N PRO A 430 -0.25 -28.20 -14.30
CA PRO A 430 0.69 -28.08 -13.19
C PRO A 430 0.79 -26.70 -12.53
N GLY A 431 0.40 -25.64 -13.23
CA GLY A 431 0.38 -24.27 -12.72
C GLY A 431 -1.03 -23.71 -12.77
N ALA A 432 -1.50 -23.12 -11.67
CA ALA A 432 -2.86 -22.62 -11.55
C ALA A 432 -2.94 -21.57 -10.44
N MET A 433 -3.88 -20.63 -10.56
CA MET A 433 -4.23 -19.71 -9.48
C MET A 433 -5.72 -19.79 -9.17
N VAL A 434 -6.09 -19.35 -7.97
CA VAL A 434 -7.46 -19.09 -7.59
C VAL A 434 -7.58 -17.66 -7.07
N ALA A 435 -8.57 -16.93 -7.57
CA ALA A 435 -8.99 -15.64 -7.06
C ALA A 435 -10.39 -15.78 -6.45
N VAL A 436 -10.54 -15.38 -5.19
CA VAL A 436 -11.80 -15.45 -4.46
C VAL A 436 -12.24 -14.05 -4.08
N ARG A 437 -13.47 -13.69 -4.42
CA ARG A 437 -14.08 -12.40 -4.08
C ARG A 437 -15.26 -12.63 -3.16
N LEU A 438 -15.36 -11.88 -2.07
CA LEU A 438 -16.54 -11.81 -1.21
C LEU A 438 -17.28 -10.52 -1.54
N SER A 439 -18.58 -10.62 -1.84
CA SER A 439 -19.43 -9.49 -2.21
C SER A 439 -20.71 -9.43 -1.37
N ASP A 440 -21.16 -8.20 -1.14
CA ASP A 440 -22.50 -7.86 -0.67
C ASP A 440 -23.42 -7.69 -1.89
N VAL A 441 -24.42 -8.56 -2.01
CA VAL A 441 -25.41 -8.52 -3.09
C VAL A 441 -26.68 -7.84 -2.58
N HIS A 442 -26.97 -6.69 -3.16
CA HIS A 442 -28.12 -5.87 -2.82
C HIS A 442 -29.44 -6.50 -3.31
N PRO A 443 -30.60 -6.11 -2.74
CA PRO A 443 -31.92 -6.54 -3.21
C PRO A 443 -32.22 -6.20 -4.68
N ASP A 444 -31.55 -5.18 -5.24
CA ASP A 444 -31.62 -4.81 -6.66
C ASP A 444 -30.59 -5.57 -7.54
N ASN A 445 -29.93 -6.58 -6.98
CA ASN A 445 -28.91 -7.43 -7.56
C ASN A 445 -27.56 -6.76 -7.88
N LYS A 446 -27.33 -5.49 -7.49
CA LYS A 446 -25.97 -4.93 -7.55
C LYS A 446 -25.03 -5.74 -6.66
N SER A 447 -23.81 -5.98 -7.11
CA SER A 447 -22.80 -6.71 -6.36
C SER A 447 -21.64 -5.80 -6.01
N ALA A 448 -21.49 -5.49 -4.71
CA ALA A 448 -20.41 -4.67 -4.19
C ALA A 448 -19.32 -5.58 -3.60
N ARG A 449 -18.09 -5.47 -4.11
CA ARG A 449 -16.96 -6.23 -3.55
C ARG A 449 -16.65 -5.73 -2.14
N VAL A 450 -16.67 -6.64 -1.17
CA VAL A 450 -16.33 -6.37 0.23
C VAL A 450 -14.84 -6.63 0.48
N THR A 451 -14.36 -7.80 0.06
CA THR A 451 -12.94 -8.18 0.15
C THR A 451 -12.62 -9.26 -0.89
N TYR A 452 -11.34 -9.58 -1.05
CA TYR A 452 -10.87 -10.62 -1.95
C TYR A 452 -9.56 -11.23 -1.44
N GLY A 453 -9.16 -12.34 -2.05
CA GLY A 453 -7.92 -13.05 -1.78
C GLY A 453 -7.46 -13.83 -2.99
N LEU A 454 -6.15 -14.03 -3.06
CA LEU A 454 -5.48 -14.73 -4.16
C LEU A 454 -4.66 -15.88 -3.60
N LEU A 455 -4.54 -16.95 -4.38
CA LEU A 455 -3.60 -18.02 -4.11
C LEU A 455 -3.11 -18.63 -5.42
N ASN A 456 -1.80 -18.60 -5.63
CA ASN A 456 -1.14 -19.45 -6.59
C ASN A 456 -1.08 -20.87 -6.01
N LEU A 457 -1.77 -21.82 -6.63
CA LEU A 457 -1.96 -23.17 -6.09
C LEU A 457 -0.64 -23.98 -6.03
N THR A 458 0.40 -23.53 -6.73
CA THR A 458 1.74 -24.12 -6.59
C THR A 458 2.41 -23.72 -5.26
N HIS A 459 1.97 -22.61 -4.66
CA HIS A 459 2.45 -22.10 -3.36
C HIS A 459 1.58 -22.55 -2.18
N ARG A 460 0.59 -23.45 -2.39
CA ARG A 460 -0.37 -23.91 -1.37
C ARG A 460 0.25 -24.38 -0.04
N ASP A 461 1.46 -24.92 -0.10
CA ASP A 461 2.19 -25.48 1.05
C ASP A 461 3.36 -24.57 1.50
N SER A 462 3.92 -23.77 0.59
CA SER A 462 5.07 -22.90 0.86
C SER A 462 5.27 -21.84 -0.22
N HIS A 463 5.51 -20.59 0.18
CA HIS A 463 5.95 -19.54 -0.73
C HIS A 463 7.45 -19.58 -1.07
N ALA A 464 8.26 -20.25 -0.24
CA ALA A 464 9.71 -20.40 -0.43
C ALA A 464 10.05 -21.60 -1.32
N GLN A 465 9.23 -22.65 -1.27
CA GLN A 465 9.44 -23.89 -2.01
C GLN A 465 8.14 -24.33 -2.73
N PRO A 466 7.65 -23.55 -3.70
CA PRO A 466 6.45 -23.92 -4.43
C PRO A 466 6.66 -25.21 -5.24
N GLN A 467 5.59 -25.97 -5.40
CA GLN A 467 5.59 -27.26 -6.10
C GLN A 467 4.49 -27.30 -7.16
N PRO A 468 4.79 -27.81 -8.37
CA PRO A 468 3.78 -27.98 -9.40
C PRO A 468 2.65 -28.89 -8.92
N LEU A 469 1.44 -28.63 -9.41
CA LEU A 469 0.30 -29.51 -9.21
C LEU A 469 0.45 -30.77 -10.05
N GLN A 470 -0.12 -31.86 -9.55
CA GLN A 470 -0.40 -33.05 -10.35
C GLN A 470 -1.80 -32.91 -10.96
N PRO A 471 -1.93 -32.92 -12.30
CA PRO A 471 -3.24 -32.79 -12.93
C PRO A 471 -4.27 -33.81 -12.42
N GLY A 472 -5.45 -33.33 -12.03
CA GLY A 472 -6.55 -34.12 -11.49
C GLY A 472 -6.40 -34.55 -10.02
N GLN A 473 -5.25 -34.30 -9.38
CA GLN A 473 -5.08 -34.55 -7.95
C GLN A 473 -5.90 -33.53 -7.14
N HIS A 474 -6.54 -34.02 -6.07
CA HIS A 474 -7.28 -33.18 -5.14
C HIS A 474 -6.31 -32.57 -4.11
N TYR A 475 -6.45 -31.27 -3.91
CA TYR A 475 -5.72 -30.50 -2.92
C TYR A 475 -6.72 -29.80 -2.00
N ARG A 476 -6.38 -29.71 -0.70
CA ARG A 476 -7.09 -28.85 0.24
C ARG A 476 -6.27 -27.60 0.45
N VAL A 477 -6.86 -26.45 0.18
CA VAL A 477 -6.19 -25.15 0.27
C VAL A 477 -7.04 -24.17 1.05
N GLN A 478 -6.39 -23.16 1.64
CA GLN A 478 -7.06 -22.05 2.30
C GLN A 478 -6.73 -20.77 1.56
N VAL A 479 -7.76 -20.05 1.12
CA VAL A 479 -7.62 -18.71 0.56
C VAL A 479 -8.08 -17.72 1.61
N LYS A 480 -7.11 -17.09 2.29
CA LYS A 480 -7.37 -15.98 3.22
C LYS A 480 -7.67 -14.73 2.40
N LEU A 481 -8.81 -14.09 2.65
CA LEU A 481 -9.16 -12.80 2.04
C LEU A 481 -8.60 -11.66 2.90
N ASN A 482 -8.52 -10.45 2.35
CA ASN A 482 -8.11 -9.28 3.12
C ASN A 482 -9.05 -9.03 4.30
N ASP A 483 -8.48 -8.64 5.44
CA ASP A 483 -9.19 -8.23 6.63
C ASP A 483 -10.09 -7.02 6.33
N VAL A 484 -11.32 -7.05 6.86
CA VAL A 484 -12.34 -6.01 6.63
C VAL A 484 -13.28 -5.91 7.81
N ALA A 485 -13.91 -4.74 7.99
CA ALA A 485 -15.08 -4.56 8.85
C ALA A 485 -16.29 -4.18 7.99
N GLN A 486 -17.29 -5.05 7.88
CA GLN A 486 -18.46 -4.85 7.03
C GLN A 486 -19.74 -5.33 7.73
N ILE A 487 -20.80 -4.54 7.62
CA ILE A 487 -22.17 -4.99 7.91
C ILE A 487 -22.89 -5.39 6.61
N PHE A 488 -23.49 -6.58 6.62
CA PHE A 488 -24.42 -7.04 5.59
C PHE A 488 -25.86 -6.84 6.10
N PRO A 489 -26.69 -6.00 5.47
CA PRO A 489 -28.05 -5.75 5.94
C PRO A 489 -28.99 -6.96 5.78
N ALA A 490 -30.07 -7.00 6.54
CA ALA A 490 -31.16 -7.94 6.29
C ALA A 490 -31.73 -7.74 4.86
N GLY A 491 -32.06 -8.83 4.18
CA GLY A 491 -32.51 -8.85 2.79
C GLY A 491 -31.39 -8.81 1.74
N HIS A 492 -30.15 -8.49 2.13
CA HIS A 492 -28.98 -8.66 1.26
C HIS A 492 -28.52 -10.12 1.24
N ARG A 493 -27.62 -10.48 0.31
CA ARG A 493 -27.02 -11.82 0.25
C ARG A 493 -25.50 -11.72 0.31
N ILE A 494 -24.90 -12.74 0.90
CA ILE A 494 -23.44 -12.93 0.89
C ILE A 494 -23.11 -13.80 -0.33
N ARG A 495 -22.18 -13.34 -1.17
CA ARG A 495 -21.73 -14.09 -2.36
C ARG A 495 -20.22 -14.25 -2.34
N ILE A 496 -19.76 -15.46 -2.66
CA ILE A 496 -18.38 -15.68 -3.09
C ILE A 496 -18.34 -15.95 -4.60
N ALA A 497 -17.32 -15.42 -5.27
CA ALA A 497 -17.01 -15.70 -6.66
C ALA A 497 -15.59 -16.26 -6.77
N ILE A 498 -15.43 -17.43 -7.38
CA ILE A 498 -14.16 -18.15 -7.55
C ILE A 498 -13.75 -18.10 -9.02
N SER A 499 -12.54 -17.63 -9.30
CA SER A 499 -12.02 -17.46 -10.67
C SER A 499 -10.62 -18.06 -10.81
N SER A 500 -10.25 -18.49 -12.02
CA SER A 500 -8.89 -19.03 -12.32
C SER A 500 -7.94 -18.03 -13.00
N SER A 501 -8.36 -16.77 -13.12
CA SER A 501 -7.58 -15.62 -13.59
C SER A 501 -8.12 -14.35 -12.93
N TYR A 502 -7.27 -13.34 -12.70
CA TYR A 502 -7.69 -12.02 -12.20
C TYR A 502 -6.82 -10.86 -12.71
N PHE A 503 -6.50 -10.87 -14.01
CA PHE A 503 -5.67 -9.85 -14.65
C PHE A 503 -6.47 -8.55 -14.94
N PRO A 504 -5.92 -7.35 -14.72
CA PRO A 504 -4.51 -7.03 -14.44
C PRO A 504 -4.12 -6.93 -12.96
N LEU A 505 -5.04 -7.19 -12.02
CA LEU A 505 -4.70 -7.16 -10.60
C LEU A 505 -3.60 -8.18 -10.27
N ALA A 506 -3.72 -9.40 -10.81
CA ALA A 506 -2.69 -10.43 -10.73
C ALA A 506 -2.31 -10.95 -12.12
N TRP A 507 -1.01 -11.18 -12.33
CA TRP A 507 -0.52 -11.82 -13.54
C TRP A 507 -1.06 -13.26 -13.65
N PRO A 508 -1.54 -13.67 -14.83
CA PRO A 508 -2.15 -14.99 -14.98
C PRO A 508 -1.08 -16.10 -15.03
N PRO A 509 -1.46 -17.36 -14.75
CA PRO A 509 -0.61 -18.52 -15.00
C PRO A 509 -0.12 -18.59 -16.45
N CYS A 510 0.86 -19.44 -16.73
CA CYS A 510 1.44 -19.59 -18.06
C CYS A 510 0.45 -20.11 -19.12
N GLU A 511 -0.61 -20.80 -18.70
CA GLU A 511 -1.64 -21.38 -19.55
C GLU A 511 -3.03 -21.21 -18.91
N SER A 512 -4.07 -21.17 -19.76
CA SER A 512 -5.44 -21.25 -19.29
C SER A 512 -5.67 -22.58 -18.57
N THR A 513 -6.13 -22.51 -17.32
CA THR A 513 -6.28 -23.68 -16.45
C THR A 513 -7.72 -23.84 -16.00
N LYS A 514 -8.24 -25.07 -16.11
CA LYS A 514 -9.54 -25.43 -15.60
C LYS A 514 -9.40 -25.93 -14.17
N LEU A 515 -10.17 -25.34 -13.28
CA LEU A 515 -10.29 -25.78 -11.89
C LEU A 515 -11.56 -26.62 -11.72
N THR A 516 -11.51 -27.57 -10.80
CA THR A 516 -12.67 -28.31 -10.30
C THR A 516 -12.79 -28.10 -8.80
N ILE A 517 -13.91 -27.53 -8.35
CA ILE A 517 -14.23 -27.24 -6.95
C ILE A 517 -15.18 -28.32 -6.41
N PHE A 518 -14.86 -28.88 -5.25
CA PHE A 518 -15.66 -29.92 -4.61
C PHE A 518 -16.49 -29.35 -3.45
N THR A 519 -17.79 -29.12 -3.68
CA THR A 519 -18.68 -28.29 -2.84
C THR A 519 -18.82 -28.79 -1.39
N GLY A 520 -19.18 -30.06 -1.19
CA GLY A 520 -19.38 -30.63 0.17
C GLY A 520 -18.14 -30.72 1.06
N HIS A 521 -16.97 -30.41 0.52
CA HIS A 521 -15.67 -30.42 1.22
C HIS A 521 -15.05 -29.01 1.29
N SER A 522 -15.77 -28.01 0.80
CA SER A 522 -15.36 -26.62 0.73
C SER A 522 -16.31 -25.76 1.57
N ARG A 523 -15.77 -24.71 2.19
CA ARG A 523 -16.55 -23.80 3.05
C ARG A 523 -15.97 -22.40 3.10
N LEU A 524 -16.82 -21.45 3.39
CA LEU A 524 -16.48 -20.08 3.76
C LEU A 524 -16.56 -19.95 5.29
N LEU A 525 -15.49 -19.45 5.89
CA LEU A 525 -15.42 -19.04 7.29
C LEU A 525 -15.53 -17.52 7.35
N LEU A 526 -16.58 -17.02 7.99
CA LEU A 526 -16.82 -15.59 8.20
C LEU A 526 -16.46 -15.21 9.65
N PRO A 527 -15.58 -14.22 9.89
CA PRO A 527 -15.24 -13.74 11.22
C PRO A 527 -16.36 -12.86 11.77
N THR A 528 -17.45 -13.50 12.18
CA THR A 528 -18.66 -12.81 12.64
C THR A 528 -18.43 -12.15 13.98
N ARG A 529 -18.78 -10.88 14.04
CA ARG A 529 -18.66 -10.04 15.23
C ARG A 529 -20.02 -9.93 15.91
N THR A 530 -20.04 -10.09 17.24
CA THR A 530 -21.25 -9.78 18.01
C THR A 530 -21.43 -8.27 18.12
N PRO A 531 -22.54 -7.67 17.64
CA PRO A 531 -22.79 -6.24 17.72
C PRO A 531 -22.80 -5.75 19.17
N ARG A 532 -22.16 -4.61 19.43
CA ARG A 532 -22.08 -3.98 20.76
C ARG A 532 -22.28 -2.47 20.64
N LYS A 533 -22.76 -1.85 21.72
CA LYS A 533 -22.89 -0.39 21.77
C LYS A 533 -21.50 0.23 21.86
N GLU A 534 -21.19 1.11 20.91
CA GLU A 534 -19.92 1.82 20.84
C GLU A 534 -20.08 3.27 21.31
N THR A 535 -19.04 3.80 21.93
CA THR A 535 -18.97 5.21 22.38
C THR A 535 -17.70 5.90 21.88
N LEU A 536 -17.07 5.34 20.84
CA LEU A 536 -15.87 5.91 20.24
C LEU A 536 -16.18 7.18 19.47
N HIS A 537 -15.43 8.22 19.78
CA HIS A 537 -15.48 9.49 19.06
C HIS A 537 -14.06 10.01 18.89
N PHE A 538 -13.78 10.53 17.71
CA PHE A 538 -12.52 11.23 17.43
C PHE A 538 -12.77 12.73 17.42
N ALA A 539 -11.74 13.49 17.80
CA ALA A 539 -11.77 14.94 17.64
C ALA A 539 -11.98 15.31 16.15
N PRO A 540 -12.59 16.47 15.86
CA PRO A 540 -12.60 17.02 14.51
C PRO A 540 -11.18 17.14 13.95
N VAL A 541 -11.04 16.97 12.63
CA VAL A 541 -9.76 17.07 11.95
C VAL A 541 -9.09 18.41 12.25
N GLU A 542 -7.82 18.37 12.65
CA GLU A 542 -6.92 19.53 12.67
C GLU A 542 -5.66 19.23 11.85
N ALA A 543 -5.13 20.27 11.21
CA ALA A 543 -3.87 20.25 10.48
C ALA A 543 -3.32 21.68 10.38
N SER A 544 -2.02 21.82 10.13
CA SER A 544 -1.42 23.10 9.75
C SER A 544 -1.80 23.49 8.33
N ALA A 545 -1.63 24.76 7.99
CA ALA A 545 -1.77 25.22 6.62
C ALA A 545 -0.66 24.62 5.75
N SER A 546 -1.03 24.15 4.56
CA SER A 546 -0.07 23.79 3.51
C SER A 546 0.38 25.05 2.77
N GLY A 547 1.59 25.04 2.21
CA GLY A 547 2.13 26.14 1.42
C GLY A 547 1.32 26.41 0.14
N PRO A 548 1.46 27.62 -0.43
CA PRO A 548 0.77 28.00 -1.66
C PRO A 548 1.23 27.18 -2.88
N LYS A 549 0.26 26.67 -3.63
CA LYS A 549 0.43 25.98 -4.90
C LYS A 549 -0.40 26.65 -5.99
N GLN A 550 0.24 27.07 -7.07
CA GLN A 550 -0.44 27.61 -8.25
C GLN A 550 -0.56 26.51 -9.32
N GLN A 551 -1.79 26.11 -9.68
CA GLN A 551 -2.00 25.24 -10.84
C GLN A 551 -1.84 26.07 -12.13
N LEU A 552 -0.94 25.64 -13.03
CA LEU A 552 -0.65 26.33 -14.29
C LEU A 552 -1.30 25.63 -15.50
N ILE A 553 -1.30 24.31 -15.49
CA ILE A 553 -1.99 23.46 -16.47
C ILE A 553 -2.75 22.42 -15.68
N GLU A 554 -4.06 22.31 -15.87
CA GLU A 554 -4.89 21.31 -15.20
C GLU A 554 -4.43 19.89 -15.50
N GLY A 555 -4.53 19.03 -14.48
CA GLY A 555 -4.28 17.61 -14.61
C GLY A 555 -5.47 16.87 -15.24
N HIS A 556 -5.28 15.57 -15.48
CA HIS A 556 -6.31 14.68 -15.97
C HIS A 556 -6.11 13.26 -15.41
N HIS A 557 -7.10 12.77 -14.68
CA HIS A 557 -7.12 11.41 -14.13
C HIS A 557 -8.26 10.64 -14.77
N ASN A 558 -7.95 9.45 -15.30
CA ASN A 558 -8.97 8.64 -15.96
C ASN A 558 -8.56 7.17 -16.02
N TRP A 559 -9.54 6.27 -15.94
CA TRP A 559 -9.36 4.86 -16.20
C TRP A 559 -10.33 4.44 -17.30
N ARG A 560 -9.82 3.78 -18.34
CA ARG A 560 -10.61 3.36 -19.50
C ARG A 560 -10.44 1.87 -19.74
N VAL A 561 -11.57 1.15 -19.80
CA VAL A 561 -11.61 -0.22 -20.32
C VAL A 561 -11.97 -0.15 -21.80
N ILE A 562 -11.04 -0.52 -22.66
CA ILE A 562 -11.16 -0.44 -24.13
C ILE A 562 -11.22 -1.87 -24.68
N ARG A 563 -12.26 -2.18 -25.48
CA ARG A 563 -12.40 -3.48 -26.17
C ARG A 563 -12.45 -3.27 -27.69
N GLU A 564 -11.43 -3.77 -28.39
CA GLU A 564 -11.34 -3.78 -29.85
C GLU A 564 -11.89 -5.10 -30.40
N LEU A 565 -13.13 -5.07 -30.90
CA LEU A 565 -13.85 -6.27 -31.36
C LEU A 565 -13.32 -6.85 -32.67
N ASP A 566 -12.58 -6.08 -33.46
CA ASP A 566 -11.96 -6.54 -34.71
C ASP A 566 -10.67 -7.33 -34.47
N LYS A 567 -10.03 -7.16 -33.31
CA LYS A 567 -8.74 -7.78 -32.94
C LYS A 567 -8.82 -8.68 -31.71
N ASP A 568 -9.98 -8.76 -31.08
CA ASP A 568 -10.21 -9.40 -29.79
C ASP A 568 -9.23 -8.92 -28.71
N ARG A 569 -8.91 -7.62 -28.70
CA ARG A 569 -7.97 -7.03 -27.74
C ARG A 569 -8.70 -6.19 -26.70
N SER A 570 -8.36 -6.41 -25.43
CA SER A 570 -8.84 -5.58 -24.31
C SER A 570 -7.67 -4.83 -23.69
N THR A 571 -7.90 -3.59 -23.27
CA THR A 571 -6.91 -2.75 -22.59
C THR A 571 -7.56 -2.01 -21.42
N LEU A 572 -6.99 -2.14 -20.22
CA LEU A 572 -7.17 -1.17 -19.14
C LEU A 572 -6.12 -0.09 -19.29
N GLU A 573 -6.54 1.13 -19.56
CA GLU A 573 -5.66 2.30 -19.55
C GLU A 573 -5.91 3.11 -18.28
N VAL A 574 -4.81 3.48 -17.61
CA VAL A 574 -4.81 4.34 -16.42
C VAL A 574 -4.01 5.59 -16.73
N ILE A 575 -4.61 6.76 -16.50
CA ILE A 575 -3.98 8.07 -16.64
C ILE A 575 -3.94 8.73 -15.27
N ASN A 576 -2.74 9.09 -14.82
CA ASN A 576 -2.50 9.86 -13.62
C ASN A 576 -1.63 11.08 -13.96
N ASP A 577 -2.29 12.18 -14.34
CA ASP A 577 -1.63 13.41 -14.76
C ASP A 577 -1.96 14.54 -13.78
N ASN A 578 -0.95 15.07 -13.11
CA ASN A 578 -1.12 16.19 -12.18
C ASN A 578 -1.04 17.55 -12.90
N GLY A 579 -0.85 17.54 -14.22
CA GLY A 579 -0.63 18.71 -15.03
C GLY A 579 0.68 19.39 -14.66
N THR A 580 0.67 20.72 -14.68
CA THR A 580 1.83 21.54 -14.32
C THR A 580 1.43 22.52 -13.22
N TYR A 581 2.24 22.61 -12.18
CA TYR A 581 2.00 23.52 -11.06
C TYR A 581 3.29 24.19 -10.60
N ARG A 582 3.16 25.33 -9.95
CA ARG A 582 4.26 26.05 -9.29
C ARG A 582 4.11 25.93 -7.78
N LEU A 583 5.19 25.53 -7.12
CA LEU A 583 5.39 25.71 -5.68
C LEU A 583 5.93 27.12 -5.46
N GLU A 584 5.08 28.02 -4.96
CA GLU A 584 5.38 29.46 -4.97
C GLU A 584 6.53 29.82 -4.03
N GLU A 585 6.65 29.14 -2.89
CA GLU A 585 7.68 29.44 -1.88
C GLU A 585 9.12 29.22 -2.35
N ILE A 586 9.32 28.37 -3.36
CA ILE A 586 10.64 28.00 -3.90
C ILE A 586 10.76 28.28 -5.40
N ASP A 587 9.78 28.98 -5.98
CA ASP A 587 9.62 29.25 -7.41
C ASP A 587 9.93 28.03 -8.31
N LEU A 588 9.45 26.86 -7.92
CA LEU A 588 9.69 25.62 -8.66
C LEU A 588 8.44 25.22 -9.44
N ILE A 589 8.57 25.16 -10.76
CA ILE A 589 7.54 24.60 -11.63
C ILE A 589 7.79 23.09 -11.76
N VAL A 590 6.77 22.30 -11.48
CA VAL A 590 6.78 20.84 -11.56
C VAL A 590 5.76 20.38 -12.59
N ASN A 591 6.17 19.47 -13.48
CA ASN A 591 5.29 18.71 -14.35
C ASN A 591 5.43 17.22 -14.00
N ARG A 592 4.30 16.51 -13.88
CA ARG A 592 4.28 15.07 -13.57
C ARG A 592 3.10 14.39 -14.23
N GLN A 593 3.39 13.42 -15.09
CA GLN A 593 2.42 12.61 -15.80
C GLN A 593 2.83 11.14 -15.78
N ALA A 594 1.85 10.26 -15.53
CA ALA A 594 1.99 8.83 -15.64
C ALA A 594 0.84 8.23 -16.46
N ASN A 595 1.17 7.30 -17.35
CA ASN A 595 0.21 6.52 -18.10
C ASN A 595 0.58 5.04 -17.98
N GLU A 596 -0.43 4.19 -17.80
CA GLU A 596 -0.28 2.75 -17.74
C GLU A 596 -1.28 2.08 -18.68
N TRP A 597 -0.87 0.99 -19.31
CA TRP A 597 -1.73 0.17 -20.17
C TRP A 597 -1.51 -1.30 -19.84
N TYR A 598 -2.57 -1.97 -19.42
CA TYR A 598 -2.59 -3.42 -19.22
C TYR A 598 -3.49 -4.05 -20.27
N SER A 599 -2.98 -4.97 -21.08
CA SER A 599 -3.74 -5.52 -22.20
C SER A 599 -3.48 -7.00 -22.42
N TYR A 600 -4.43 -7.65 -23.08
CA TYR A 600 -4.38 -9.04 -23.50
C TYR A 600 -5.23 -9.21 -24.77
N GLN A 601 -5.10 -10.36 -25.43
CA GLN A 601 -5.81 -10.74 -26.63
C GLN A 601 -6.58 -12.04 -26.40
N CYS A 602 -7.91 -11.99 -26.45
CA CYS A 602 -8.81 -13.13 -26.26
C CYS A 602 -8.39 -14.01 -25.06
N ASP A 603 -8.27 -15.32 -25.28
CA ASP A 603 -7.79 -16.31 -24.31
C ASP A 603 -6.31 -16.70 -24.53
N ASP A 604 -5.51 -15.84 -25.16
CA ASP A 604 -4.07 -16.06 -25.28
C ASP A 604 -3.35 -15.65 -24.00
N PHE A 605 -3.03 -16.63 -23.13
CA PHE A 605 -2.31 -16.43 -21.87
C PHE A 605 -0.83 -16.02 -22.03
N GLN A 606 -0.33 -15.94 -23.26
CA GLN A 606 0.98 -15.36 -23.59
C GLN A 606 0.87 -13.91 -24.09
N SER A 607 -0.35 -13.41 -24.34
CA SER A 607 -0.59 -12.01 -24.71
C SER A 607 -0.55 -10.96 -23.59
N PRO A 608 -0.71 -11.29 -22.28
CA PRO A 608 -0.70 -10.30 -21.20
C PRO A 608 0.54 -9.41 -21.25
N ARG A 609 0.29 -8.10 -21.17
CA ARG A 609 1.33 -7.09 -21.17
C ARG A 609 0.92 -5.91 -20.32
N GLY A 610 1.89 -5.35 -19.59
CA GLY A 610 1.78 -4.08 -18.88
C GLY A 610 2.80 -3.10 -19.47
N LYS A 611 2.35 -1.88 -19.76
CA LYS A 611 3.21 -0.80 -20.24
C LYS A 611 3.03 0.41 -19.35
N THR A 612 4.12 1.10 -19.01
CA THR A 612 4.10 2.37 -18.29
C THR A 612 4.88 3.43 -19.07
N LEU A 613 4.46 4.69 -18.92
CA LEU A 613 5.16 5.88 -19.40
C LEU A 613 5.08 6.94 -18.32
N TRP A 614 6.23 7.41 -17.87
CA TRP A 614 6.33 8.54 -16.96
C TRP A 614 7.03 9.71 -17.63
N ARG A 615 6.56 10.91 -17.33
CA ARG A 615 7.25 12.16 -17.62
C ARG A 615 7.28 12.99 -16.35
N TRP A 616 8.46 13.49 -16.03
CA TRP A 616 8.63 14.33 -14.87
C TRP A 616 9.64 15.43 -15.16
N GLY A 617 9.22 16.68 -14.99
CA GLY A 617 10.04 17.84 -15.26
C GLY A 617 10.07 18.86 -14.13
N PHE A 618 11.20 19.54 -14.01
CA PHE A 618 11.39 20.70 -13.14
C PHE A 618 11.85 21.91 -13.96
N ARG A 619 11.41 23.10 -13.53
CA ARG A 619 11.87 24.36 -14.12
C ARG A 619 11.87 25.50 -13.09
N ARG A 620 12.95 26.27 -13.08
CA ARG A 620 13.09 27.54 -12.34
C ARG A 620 14.07 28.45 -13.07
N GLY A 621 13.65 29.67 -13.41
CA GLY A 621 14.45 30.56 -14.24
C GLY A 621 14.90 29.89 -15.56
N ASP A 622 16.21 29.90 -15.80
CA ASP A 622 16.84 29.25 -16.96
C ASP A 622 17.12 27.76 -16.76
N TRP A 623 17.02 27.24 -15.53
CA TRP A 623 17.20 25.82 -15.24
C TRP A 623 15.93 25.04 -15.60
N SER A 624 16.09 24.01 -16.43
CA SER A 624 15.00 23.10 -16.78
C SER A 624 15.53 21.71 -17.08
N VAL A 625 14.89 20.71 -16.48
CA VAL A 625 15.23 19.30 -16.60
C VAL A 625 13.96 18.47 -16.78
N GLU A 626 14.04 17.40 -17.55
CA GLU A 626 12.97 16.42 -17.72
C GLU A 626 13.54 15.01 -17.75
N THR A 627 12.80 14.06 -17.18
CA THR A 627 13.07 12.64 -17.29
C THR A 627 11.86 11.94 -17.88
N VAL A 628 12.11 10.97 -18.74
CA VAL A 628 11.09 10.16 -19.37
C VAL A 628 11.48 8.70 -19.22
N THR A 629 10.66 7.93 -18.51
CA THR A 629 10.86 6.50 -18.32
C THR A 629 9.74 5.72 -18.98
N ARG A 630 10.09 4.59 -19.61
CA ARG A 630 9.13 3.66 -20.22
C ARG A 630 9.46 2.26 -19.76
N THR A 631 8.44 1.49 -19.40
CA THR A 631 8.61 0.09 -19.04
C THR A 631 7.56 -0.74 -19.77
N LEU A 632 7.95 -1.86 -20.37
CA LEU A 632 7.08 -2.86 -20.96
C LEU A 632 7.43 -4.22 -20.34
N LEU A 633 6.47 -4.78 -19.63
CA LEU A 633 6.50 -6.15 -19.15
C LEU A 633 5.54 -6.99 -19.99
N SER A 634 6.03 -8.07 -20.56
CA SER A 634 5.23 -9.07 -21.27
C SER A 634 5.70 -10.48 -20.89
N CYS A 635 5.00 -11.52 -21.34
CA CYS A 635 5.37 -12.89 -21.01
C CYS A 635 5.14 -13.86 -22.16
N ASP A 636 5.73 -15.04 -22.05
CA ASP A 636 5.28 -16.26 -22.71
C ASP A 636 5.14 -17.38 -21.67
N GLN A 637 5.07 -18.63 -22.12
CA GLN A 637 4.96 -19.80 -21.25
C GLN A 637 6.17 -19.98 -20.32
N GLY A 638 7.37 -19.55 -20.73
CA GLY A 638 8.62 -19.80 -20.00
C GLY A 638 9.28 -18.56 -19.41
N TYR A 639 8.96 -17.35 -19.88
CA TYR A 639 9.70 -16.14 -19.58
C TYR A 639 8.81 -14.90 -19.43
N PHE A 640 9.26 -13.99 -18.57
CA PHE A 640 8.94 -12.57 -18.65
C PHE A 640 9.96 -11.88 -19.56
N TYR A 641 9.48 -10.94 -20.36
CA TYR A 641 10.28 -10.05 -21.19
C TYR A 641 10.09 -8.62 -20.68
N LEU A 642 11.20 -8.00 -20.27
CA LEU A 642 11.24 -6.67 -19.70
C LEU A 642 12.06 -5.76 -20.61
N HIS A 643 11.39 -4.76 -21.18
CA HIS A 643 12.01 -3.67 -21.91
C HIS A 643 11.82 -2.37 -21.14
N ALA A 644 12.89 -1.63 -20.89
CA ALA A 644 12.79 -0.33 -20.25
C ALA A 644 13.67 0.71 -20.93
N GLU A 645 13.27 1.97 -20.85
CA GLU A 645 13.98 3.13 -21.40
C GLU A 645 14.01 4.22 -20.35
N LEU A 646 15.14 4.92 -20.22
CA LEU A 646 15.31 6.14 -19.44
C LEU A 646 15.98 7.19 -20.33
N ASP A 647 15.27 8.26 -20.63
CA ASP A 647 15.81 9.45 -21.27
C ASP A 647 15.81 10.62 -20.29
N ALA A 648 16.87 11.44 -20.31
CA ALA A 648 16.96 12.66 -19.50
C ALA A 648 17.34 13.86 -20.37
N TYR A 649 16.71 15.01 -20.09
CA TYR A 649 16.82 16.24 -20.88
C TYR A 649 17.19 17.42 -19.99
N GLU A 650 18.07 18.28 -20.49
CA GLU A 650 18.48 19.54 -19.87
C GLU A 650 18.28 20.66 -20.90
N GLY A 651 17.47 21.67 -20.59
CA GLY A 651 17.17 22.75 -21.55
C GLY A 651 16.55 22.27 -22.87
N GLY A 652 15.83 21.14 -22.85
CA GLY A 652 15.23 20.51 -24.04
C GLY A 652 16.20 19.66 -24.88
N VAL A 653 17.48 19.58 -24.50
CA VAL A 653 18.47 18.72 -25.15
C VAL A 653 18.57 17.41 -24.39
N ARG A 654 18.51 16.26 -25.09
CA ARG A 654 18.71 14.96 -24.46
C ARG A 654 20.17 14.79 -24.03
N VAL A 655 20.41 14.68 -22.73
CA VAL A 655 21.76 14.58 -22.13
C VAL A 655 22.10 13.18 -21.62
N TYR A 656 21.10 12.30 -21.47
CA TYR A 656 21.27 10.91 -21.09
C TYR A 656 20.24 10.01 -21.76
N SER A 657 20.62 8.77 -22.06
CA SER A 657 19.71 7.73 -22.54
C SER A 657 20.26 6.35 -22.15
N HIS A 658 19.42 5.49 -21.60
CA HIS A 658 19.75 4.11 -21.28
C HIS A 658 18.57 3.18 -21.55
N ASN A 659 18.86 1.96 -22.02
CA ASN A 659 17.84 0.99 -22.40
C ASN A 659 18.16 -0.38 -21.82
N TRP A 660 17.14 -1.08 -21.35
CA TRP A 660 17.21 -2.45 -20.84
C TRP A 660 16.41 -3.37 -21.75
N ASN A 661 16.93 -4.58 -21.96
CA ASN A 661 16.26 -5.66 -22.67
C ASN A 661 16.59 -6.97 -21.96
N LEU A 662 15.68 -7.41 -21.09
CA LEU A 662 15.91 -8.48 -20.14
C LEU A 662 14.92 -9.60 -20.36
N ARG A 663 15.38 -10.83 -20.07
CA ARG A 663 14.59 -12.05 -20.19
C ARG A 663 14.72 -12.82 -18.88
N ILE A 664 13.61 -12.93 -18.15
CA ILE A 664 13.57 -13.55 -16.83
C ILE A 664 12.74 -14.82 -16.90
N LYS A 665 13.26 -15.95 -16.42
CA LYS A 665 12.52 -17.23 -16.47
C LYS A 665 11.34 -17.19 -15.49
N ARG A 666 10.16 -17.61 -15.93
CA ARG A 666 9.00 -17.83 -15.05
C ARG A 666 9.20 -19.11 -14.25
N ASN A 667 9.01 -19.03 -12.95
CA ASN A 667 9.22 -20.14 -12.03
C ASN A 667 8.02 -20.29 -11.11
N LEU A 668 7.02 -21.07 -11.54
CA LEU A 668 5.80 -21.35 -10.78
C LEU A 668 5.06 -20.08 -10.29
N VAL A 669 5.08 -19.02 -11.10
CA VAL A 669 4.49 -17.69 -10.82
C VAL A 669 3.47 -17.26 -11.88
#